data_AF-R5JUQ1-F1
#
_entry.id   AF-R5JUQ1-F1
#
_cell.length_a   1.000
_cell.length_b   1.000
_cell.length_c   1.000
_cell.angle_alpha   90.00
_cell.angle_beta   90.00
_cell.angle_gamma   90.00
#
_symmetry.space_group_name_H-M   'P 1'
#
loop_
_entity.id
_entity.type
_entity.pdbx_description
1 polymer ?
#
loop_
_entity_poly.entity_id
_entity_poly.type
_entity_poly.pdbx_seq_one_letter_code
_entity_poly.pdbx_strand_id
1 'polypeptide(L)'
;MGMIKRGFCSRGSVVLFFASALFCGQVTGQVVEKRTFMSQKPITAFDNTTFCTAYLSDGVMYTMRDIAITELRNIDRIAFNPTGSSLAVLRPKKPIAIFSFRERNKKLFELKDKRKGLKEKPLMLAMCYGSDARNFIASNSLGEIIVYDTKAYLPQAYIKCSAPATALALSSNNYFIASAVGKNIVIWNFQTKEQRTSIPMPATVKEVAFSTDASLLAATTDDNRLTIIDTKNWEKVDIFDKLGGKLTSPSFHPEGKYVSVVRDNKDIVIVNLKNSVVEQELSEAQPGVVGTRFFKNNQNSEVFLLSNRPYKMVFWDANGLNPFYGKIMSKEVDAKMNEWVKMMQGESMEDYAIRVNDESRLKQQQMFAQEVATELAGDRIAIDNPFIGDYDASSNMLNIGFKQLPSIALEVPAGEAEGFGDAKNLKFENAVYVLNDKDEFELAYVEVKNETTNKVYIYDNIGRTKLTALEADANFVPLEIMQQATREEVQLKEIKEQVVEEKKQDKLITDNTQINVKTEVVPGVDADGKKILNYKVGYQYEVINKEFSAKEDFPSGGYNIEKSNAAMSLMKIIKNAFEGDFSKYLAEGKQVKVIITGSADASPIRGRIAYDGRYGEFTDEPYYKDGNLDNITVTKSSGITQNEQLALLRAAGVHSYIEKNVTTLNNTKNDYEYHVEVAKERGGEFRKINVEFVIMDAFQQ
;
A
#
# COMPACT_ATOMS: atom_id res chain seq x y z
N MET A 1 -47.05 1.35 -67.06
CA MET A 1 -47.97 0.43 -67.77
C MET A 1 -47.94 -0.88 -67.00
N GLY A 2 -49.06 -1.33 -66.42
CA GLY A 2 -49.16 -2.58 -65.64
C GLY A 2 -49.64 -2.42 -64.19
N MET A 3 -50.94 -2.14 -64.01
CA MET A 3 -51.67 -2.40 -62.77
C MET A 3 -51.88 -3.93 -62.59
N ILE A 4 -52.06 -4.43 -61.36
CA ILE A 4 -53.33 -5.02 -60.86
C ILE A 4 -53.15 -5.87 -59.56
N LYS A 5 -53.99 -5.51 -58.57
CA LYS A 5 -54.69 -6.26 -57.50
C LYS A 5 -53.99 -6.84 -56.24
N ARG A 6 -54.55 -6.31 -55.14
CA ARG A 6 -54.74 -6.82 -53.77
C ARG A 6 -55.10 -8.31 -53.66
N GLY A 7 -54.64 -8.93 -52.56
CA GLY A 7 -55.17 -10.14 -51.92
C GLY A 7 -54.87 -10.11 -50.42
N PHE A 8 -55.77 -10.65 -49.59
CA PHE A 8 -56.02 -10.29 -48.18
C PHE A 8 -55.21 -11.05 -47.11
N CYS A 9 -55.07 -10.41 -45.94
CA CYS A 9 -55.01 -10.89 -44.53
C CYS A 9 -54.64 -12.35 -44.18
N SER A 10 -53.76 -12.50 -43.17
CA SER A 10 -54.20 -12.90 -41.80
C SER A 10 -53.11 -12.79 -40.72
N ARG A 11 -53.49 -12.18 -39.59
CA ARG A 11 -53.17 -12.48 -38.17
C ARG A 11 -51.71 -12.69 -37.72
N GLY A 12 -51.35 -11.92 -36.68
CA GLY A 12 -50.32 -12.31 -35.71
C GLY A 12 -49.76 -11.13 -34.93
N SER A 13 -50.56 -10.51 -34.05
CA SER A 13 -50.04 -9.56 -33.07
C SER A 13 -49.15 -10.30 -32.08
N VAL A 14 -47.83 -10.15 -32.22
CA VAL A 14 -46.86 -10.60 -31.21
C VAL A 14 -46.60 -9.43 -30.28
N VAL A 15 -46.94 -9.65 -29.01
CA VAL A 15 -46.64 -8.77 -27.88
C VAL A 15 -45.12 -8.75 -27.69
N LEU A 16 -44.51 -7.59 -27.92
CA LEU A 16 -43.13 -7.32 -27.55
C LEU A 16 -43.10 -6.85 -26.09
N PHE A 17 -42.64 -7.74 -25.20
CA PHE A 17 -42.18 -7.38 -23.87
C PHE A 17 -40.95 -6.49 -24.02
N PHE A 18 -41.08 -5.20 -23.70
CA PHE A 18 -39.93 -4.33 -23.45
C PHE A 18 -39.41 -4.61 -22.04
N ALA A 19 -38.35 -5.40 -21.94
CA ALA A 19 -37.49 -5.40 -20.77
C ALA A 19 -36.63 -4.13 -20.83
N SER A 20 -37.04 -3.08 -20.12
CA SER A 20 -36.24 -1.88 -19.92
C SER A 20 -35.14 -2.15 -18.90
N ALA A 21 -33.96 -2.56 -19.37
CA ALA A 21 -32.74 -2.51 -18.58
C ALA A 21 -32.31 -1.03 -18.45
N LEU A 22 -32.74 -0.37 -17.38
CA LEU A 22 -32.20 0.92 -16.96
C LEU A 22 -30.80 0.70 -16.37
N PHE A 23 -29.77 0.79 -17.22
CA PHE A 23 -28.41 1.05 -16.75
C PHE A 23 -28.38 2.48 -16.20
N CYS A 24 -28.58 2.63 -14.89
CA CYS A 24 -28.35 3.89 -14.19
C CYS A 24 -26.83 4.12 -14.18
N GLY A 25 -26.33 4.99 -15.06
CA GLY A 25 -24.93 5.37 -15.10
C GLY A 25 -24.56 6.12 -13.83
N GLN A 26 -23.93 5.42 -12.88
CA GLN A 26 -23.03 6.08 -11.93
C GLN A 26 -22.01 6.88 -12.74
N VAL A 27 -21.71 8.10 -12.32
CA VAL A 27 -20.52 8.80 -12.83
C VAL A 27 -19.35 7.98 -12.30
N THR A 28 -18.88 7.02 -13.11
CA THR A 28 -17.77 6.15 -12.76
C THR A 28 -16.53 7.01 -12.62
N GLY A 29 -15.70 6.68 -11.63
CA GLY A 29 -14.43 7.34 -11.47
C GLY A 29 -13.56 7.12 -12.70
N GLN A 30 -13.06 8.17 -13.34
CA GLN A 30 -12.30 8.04 -14.58
C GLN A 30 -10.82 8.34 -14.38
N VAL A 31 -10.00 7.49 -14.97
CA VAL A 31 -8.62 7.79 -15.29
C VAL A 31 -8.59 8.71 -16.51
N VAL A 32 -7.90 9.85 -16.39
CA VAL A 32 -7.87 10.90 -17.43
C VAL A 32 -6.44 11.26 -17.80
N GLU A 33 -6.18 11.58 -19.07
CA GLU A 33 -4.84 11.97 -19.53
C GLU A 33 -4.43 13.28 -18.83
N LYS A 34 -3.38 13.24 -17.99
CA LYS A 34 -2.86 14.41 -17.26
C LYS A 34 -1.74 15.08 -18.04
N ARG A 35 -0.83 14.29 -18.59
CA ARG A 35 0.34 14.80 -19.30
C ARG A 35 0.93 13.77 -20.25
N THR A 36 1.43 14.25 -21.38
CA THR A 36 2.12 13.42 -22.37
C THR A 36 3.52 13.96 -22.64
N PHE A 37 4.49 13.05 -22.82
CA PHE A 37 5.88 13.35 -23.16
C PHE A 37 6.22 12.73 -24.51
N MET A 38 6.46 13.59 -25.51
CA MET A 38 6.78 13.17 -26.87
C MET A 38 8.20 12.61 -26.96
N SER A 39 8.37 11.59 -27.79
CA SER A 39 9.65 11.00 -28.17
C SER A 39 9.79 10.97 -29.69
N GLN A 40 11.01 11.17 -30.17
CA GLN A 40 11.38 10.94 -31.57
C GLN A 40 11.69 9.47 -31.87
N LYS A 41 11.55 8.60 -30.87
CA LYS A 41 11.96 7.20 -30.91
C LYS A 41 10.79 6.28 -30.56
N PRO A 42 10.65 5.13 -31.24
CA PRO A 42 9.60 4.19 -30.91
C PRO A 42 9.88 3.55 -29.55
N ILE A 43 8.89 3.57 -28.66
CA ILE A 43 8.97 3.02 -27.31
C ILE A 43 8.59 1.54 -27.36
N THR A 44 9.53 0.66 -27.02
CA THR A 44 9.35 -0.80 -27.07
C THR A 44 9.23 -1.46 -25.71
N ALA A 45 9.69 -0.78 -24.66
CA ALA A 45 9.50 -1.13 -23.25
C ALA A 45 9.76 0.10 -22.39
N PHE A 46 9.29 0.10 -21.14
CA PHE A 46 9.65 1.12 -20.17
C PHE A 46 9.57 0.55 -18.76
N ASP A 47 10.18 1.28 -17.82
CA ASP A 47 10.00 1.05 -16.40
C ASP A 47 10.03 2.38 -15.65
N ASN A 48 9.51 2.41 -14.42
CA ASN A 48 9.47 3.63 -13.62
C ASN A 48 9.54 3.37 -12.12
N THR A 49 9.99 4.40 -11.40
CA THR A 49 9.69 4.60 -9.98
C THR A 49 8.68 5.75 -9.85
N THR A 50 8.43 6.25 -8.65
CA THR A 50 7.59 7.43 -8.43
C THR A 50 8.13 8.67 -9.18
N PHE A 51 9.46 8.82 -9.29
CA PHE A 51 10.09 10.04 -9.81
C PHE A 51 11.04 9.82 -10.98
N CYS A 52 11.32 8.56 -11.34
CA CYS A 52 12.22 8.21 -12.44
C CYS A 52 11.48 7.41 -13.51
N THR A 53 11.77 7.68 -14.77
CA THR A 53 11.23 6.92 -15.90
C THR A 53 12.27 6.83 -16.99
N ALA A 54 12.44 5.62 -17.53
CA ALA A 54 13.30 5.31 -18.64
C ALA A 54 12.56 4.36 -19.58
N TYR A 55 12.89 4.45 -20.86
CA TYR A 55 12.30 3.61 -21.88
C TYR A 55 13.36 3.00 -22.79
N LEU A 56 13.00 1.91 -23.46
CA LEU A 56 13.79 1.28 -24.49
C LEU A 56 13.27 1.65 -25.87
N SER A 57 14.20 1.90 -26.79
CA SER A 57 13.95 2.02 -28.22
C SER A 57 15.09 1.37 -28.99
N ASP A 58 14.77 0.45 -29.90
CA ASP A 58 15.74 -0.33 -30.69
C ASP A 58 16.86 -0.96 -29.85
N GLY A 59 16.50 -1.45 -28.66
CA GLY A 59 17.43 -2.06 -27.71
C GLY A 59 18.43 -1.08 -27.07
N VAL A 60 18.16 0.22 -27.11
CA VAL A 60 18.92 1.29 -26.43
C VAL A 60 18.04 1.96 -25.38
N MET A 61 18.64 2.34 -24.26
CA MET A 61 17.94 2.89 -23.09
C MET A 61 18.03 4.42 -23.04
N TYR A 62 16.88 5.07 -22.88
CA TYR A 62 16.70 6.51 -22.94
C TYR A 62 15.93 7.05 -21.73
N THR A 63 16.21 8.29 -21.35
CA THR A 63 15.31 9.08 -20.48
C THR A 63 14.08 9.52 -21.28
N MET A 64 13.03 10.02 -20.61
CA MET A 64 11.86 10.62 -21.27
C MET A 64 12.17 11.81 -22.19
N ARG A 65 13.40 12.35 -22.18
CA ARG A 65 13.86 13.43 -23.07
C ARG A 65 14.72 12.92 -24.23
N ASP A 66 14.64 11.63 -24.54
CA ASP A 66 15.42 10.96 -25.58
C ASP A 66 16.95 11.01 -25.38
N ILE A 67 17.39 11.24 -24.14
CA ILE A 67 18.82 11.25 -23.79
C ILE A 67 19.24 9.81 -23.49
N ALA A 68 20.21 9.29 -24.24
CA ALA A 68 20.74 7.96 -24.02
C ALA A 68 21.44 7.87 -22.66
N ILE A 69 20.99 6.94 -21.81
CA ILE A 69 21.56 6.69 -20.47
C ILE A 69 22.84 5.88 -20.60
N THR A 70 22.87 4.94 -21.55
CA THR A 70 24.06 4.15 -21.88
C THR A 70 24.25 4.01 -23.39
N GLU A 71 25.47 3.68 -23.81
CA GLU A 71 25.82 3.31 -25.19
C GLU A 71 25.58 1.83 -25.49
N LEU A 72 24.98 1.08 -24.56
CA LEU A 72 24.64 -0.31 -24.79
C LEU A 72 23.52 -0.44 -25.82
N ARG A 73 23.64 -1.48 -26.65
CA ARG A 73 22.63 -1.94 -27.61
C ARG A 73 22.14 -3.34 -27.25
N ASN A 74 21.05 -3.76 -27.90
CA ASN A 74 20.41 -5.07 -27.74
C ASN A 74 19.95 -5.34 -26.30
N ILE A 75 19.42 -4.31 -25.63
CA ILE A 75 18.75 -4.43 -24.34
C ILE A 75 17.38 -5.05 -24.53
N ASP A 76 17.13 -6.13 -23.81
CA ASP A 76 15.86 -6.86 -23.84
C ASP A 76 14.92 -6.36 -22.73
N ARG A 77 15.46 -6.21 -21.51
CA ARG A 77 14.70 -5.74 -20.34
C ARG A 77 15.50 -4.76 -19.51
N ILE A 78 14.77 -3.86 -18.85
CA ILE A 78 15.27 -2.95 -17.83
C ILE A 78 14.45 -3.12 -16.57
N ALA A 79 15.06 -2.87 -15.41
CA ALA A 79 14.37 -2.76 -14.14
C ALA A 79 15.01 -1.64 -13.32
N PHE A 80 14.20 -0.68 -12.86
CA PHE A 80 14.65 0.35 -11.94
C PHE A 80 14.92 -0.25 -10.56
N ASN A 81 16.04 0.16 -9.96
CA ASN A 81 16.12 0.15 -8.52
C ASN A 81 15.01 1.09 -8.00
N PRO A 82 14.13 0.66 -7.08
CA PRO A 82 12.98 1.47 -6.64
C PRO A 82 13.33 2.85 -6.07
N THR A 83 14.56 3.04 -5.57
CA THR A 83 15.07 4.36 -5.15
C THR A 83 15.32 5.33 -6.32
N GLY A 84 15.31 4.87 -7.57
CA GLY A 84 15.66 5.65 -8.76
C GLY A 84 17.17 5.87 -8.96
N SER A 85 18.04 5.33 -8.09
CA SER A 85 19.50 5.51 -8.18
C SER A 85 20.12 4.86 -9.43
N SER A 86 19.59 3.71 -9.82
CA SER A 86 20.22 2.82 -10.81
C SER A 86 19.20 1.98 -11.58
N LEU A 87 19.67 1.39 -12.68
CA LEU A 87 18.92 0.54 -13.58
C LEU A 87 19.66 -0.78 -13.82
N ALA A 88 18.99 -1.89 -13.60
CA ALA A 88 19.43 -3.20 -14.05
C ALA A 88 19.09 -3.37 -15.54
N VAL A 89 20.04 -3.91 -16.29
CA VAL A 89 19.96 -4.09 -17.74
C VAL A 89 20.22 -5.56 -18.07
N LEU A 90 19.24 -6.20 -18.72
CA LEU A 90 19.35 -7.56 -19.23
C LEU A 90 19.58 -7.53 -20.74
N ARG A 91 20.62 -8.23 -21.18
CA ARG A 91 20.94 -8.43 -22.59
C ARG A 91 21.11 -9.92 -22.89
N PRO A 92 20.71 -10.38 -24.09
CA PRO A 92 20.89 -11.77 -24.48
C PRO A 92 22.35 -12.22 -24.34
N LYS A 93 22.57 -13.37 -23.70
CA LYS A 93 23.90 -14.00 -23.51
C LYS A 93 24.94 -13.13 -22.78
N LYS A 94 24.52 -12.09 -22.08
CA LYS A 94 25.39 -11.25 -21.24
C LYS A 94 24.92 -11.31 -19.79
N PRO A 95 25.84 -11.15 -18.81
CA PRO A 95 25.46 -10.90 -17.43
C PRO A 95 24.55 -9.67 -17.33
N ILE A 96 23.69 -9.65 -16.31
CA ILE A 96 22.97 -8.43 -15.93
C ILE A 96 24.00 -7.38 -15.51
N ALA A 97 23.82 -6.16 -16.00
CA ALA A 97 24.66 -5.02 -15.64
C ALA A 97 23.81 -3.94 -14.98
N ILE A 98 24.36 -3.30 -13.95
CA ILE A 98 23.70 -2.22 -13.21
C ILE A 98 24.36 -0.91 -13.62
N PHE A 99 23.56 0.07 -14.03
CA PHE A 99 24.03 1.39 -14.44
C PHE A 99 23.48 2.48 -13.55
N SER A 100 24.26 3.53 -13.32
CA SER A 100 23.74 4.75 -12.72
C SER A 100 22.68 5.36 -13.62
N PHE A 101 21.55 5.77 -13.04
CA PHE A 101 20.59 6.59 -13.77
C PHE A 101 21.00 8.07 -13.80
N ARG A 102 21.87 8.50 -12.88
CA ARG A 102 22.34 9.88 -12.71
C ARG A 102 23.55 10.20 -13.59
N GLU A 103 24.42 9.23 -13.80
CA GLU A 103 25.68 9.41 -14.54
C GLU A 103 25.68 8.57 -15.82
N ARG A 104 25.66 9.26 -16.97
CA ARG A 104 25.67 8.62 -18.30
C ARG A 104 26.83 7.63 -18.43
N ASN A 105 26.56 6.44 -18.98
CA ASN A 105 27.53 5.36 -19.21
C ASN A 105 28.24 4.80 -17.97
N LYS A 106 27.88 5.22 -16.74
CA LYS A 106 28.51 4.70 -15.53
C LYS A 106 27.94 3.34 -15.17
N LYS A 107 28.67 2.28 -15.51
CA LYS A 107 28.39 0.92 -15.02
C LYS A 107 28.82 0.82 -13.55
N LEU A 108 27.87 0.54 -12.68
CA LEU A 108 28.10 0.34 -11.24
C LEU A 108 28.51 -1.10 -10.97
N PHE A 109 27.77 -2.07 -11.52
CA PHE A 109 27.99 -3.50 -11.26
C PHE A 109 27.76 -4.36 -12.52
N GLU A 110 28.30 -5.58 -12.48
CA GLU A 110 28.04 -6.63 -13.47
C GLU A 110 27.93 -7.98 -12.75
N LEU A 111 26.74 -8.58 -12.78
CA LEU A 111 26.39 -9.76 -11.99
C LEU A 111 26.94 -11.04 -12.63
N LYS A 112 28.24 -11.28 -12.42
CA LYS A 112 28.92 -12.47 -12.94
C LYS A 112 28.71 -13.68 -12.03
N ASP A 113 28.31 -14.81 -12.62
CA ASP A 113 28.41 -16.11 -11.96
C ASP A 113 29.88 -16.54 -11.90
N LYS A 114 30.37 -16.76 -10.67
CA LYS A 114 31.77 -17.16 -10.40
C LYS A 114 31.92 -18.67 -10.14
N ARG A 115 30.83 -19.44 -10.16
CA ARG A 115 30.87 -20.90 -9.92
C ARG A 115 31.64 -21.59 -11.06
N LYS A 116 32.62 -22.42 -10.69
CA LYS A 116 33.41 -23.23 -11.63
C LYS A 116 32.68 -24.55 -11.91
N GLY A 117 32.87 -25.11 -13.11
CA GLY A 117 32.37 -26.45 -13.45
C GLY A 117 30.93 -26.53 -13.99
N LEU A 118 30.29 -25.39 -14.26
CA LEU A 118 29.00 -25.37 -14.97
C LEU A 118 29.20 -25.84 -16.42
N LYS A 119 28.36 -26.77 -16.89
CA LYS A 119 28.41 -27.28 -18.27
C LYS A 119 28.25 -26.17 -19.30
N GLU A 120 27.38 -25.20 -19.01
CA GLU A 120 27.14 -24.03 -19.83
C GLU A 120 26.94 -22.79 -18.95
N LYS A 121 27.17 -21.60 -19.50
CA LYS A 121 26.93 -20.35 -18.78
C LYS A 121 25.42 -20.09 -18.68
N PRO A 122 24.88 -19.85 -17.48
CA PRO A 122 23.45 -19.56 -17.31
C PRO A 122 23.06 -18.29 -18.07
N LEU A 123 21.97 -18.37 -18.83
CA LEU A 123 21.36 -17.22 -19.50
C LEU A 123 20.30 -16.63 -18.56
N MET A 124 20.36 -15.33 -18.30
CA MET A 124 19.35 -14.65 -17.48
C MET A 124 18.05 -14.46 -18.28
N LEU A 125 16.90 -14.68 -17.65
CA LEU A 125 15.59 -14.69 -18.31
C LEU A 125 14.63 -13.64 -17.77
N ALA A 126 14.57 -13.47 -16.45
CA ALA A 126 13.77 -12.45 -15.79
C ALA A 126 14.53 -11.86 -14.60
N MET A 127 14.14 -10.67 -14.18
CA MET A 127 14.73 -9.97 -13.04
C MET A 127 13.74 -8.97 -12.44
N CYS A 128 13.87 -8.71 -11.14
CA CYS A 128 13.18 -7.60 -10.47
C CYS A 128 13.90 -7.22 -9.16
N TYR A 129 13.67 -5.99 -8.71
CA TYR A 129 14.08 -5.53 -7.38
C TYR A 129 12.98 -5.82 -6.35
N GLY A 130 13.37 -5.98 -5.09
CA GLY A 130 12.45 -5.87 -3.95
C GLY A 130 12.04 -4.41 -3.77
N SER A 131 10.83 -4.18 -3.26
CA SER A 131 10.25 -2.83 -3.13
C SER A 131 11.01 -1.91 -2.18
N ASP A 132 11.77 -2.48 -1.25
CA ASP A 132 12.68 -1.79 -0.32
C ASP A 132 14.03 -1.41 -0.94
N ALA A 133 14.26 -1.79 -2.21
CA ALA A 133 15.52 -1.67 -2.92
C ALA A 133 16.73 -2.36 -2.27
N ARG A 134 16.54 -3.21 -1.26
CA ARG A 134 17.63 -3.94 -0.57
C ARG A 134 17.94 -5.29 -1.21
N ASN A 135 16.99 -5.83 -1.98
CA ASN A 135 17.10 -7.12 -2.65
C ASN A 135 16.93 -6.99 -4.17
N PHE A 136 17.63 -7.85 -4.91
CA PHE A 136 17.44 -8.03 -6.34
C PHE A 136 17.41 -9.51 -6.67
N ILE A 137 16.43 -9.96 -7.46
CA ILE A 137 16.32 -11.36 -7.86
C ILE A 137 16.38 -11.51 -9.37
N ALA A 138 16.94 -12.63 -9.83
CA ALA A 138 16.98 -12.92 -11.26
C ALA A 138 16.93 -14.44 -11.54
N SER A 139 16.16 -14.84 -12.55
CA SER A 139 16.05 -16.24 -12.98
C SER A 139 16.98 -16.54 -14.15
N ASN A 140 17.37 -17.81 -14.27
CA ASN A 140 18.25 -18.25 -15.35
C ASN A 140 17.80 -19.54 -16.07
N SER A 141 18.47 -19.84 -17.19
CA SER A 141 18.22 -21.00 -18.04
C SER A 141 18.54 -22.35 -17.40
N LEU A 142 19.21 -22.38 -16.24
CA LEU A 142 19.46 -23.61 -15.48
C LEU A 142 18.31 -23.93 -14.51
N GLY A 143 17.21 -23.15 -14.53
CA GLY A 143 16.13 -23.30 -13.58
C GLY A 143 16.56 -22.88 -12.18
N GLU A 144 17.27 -21.76 -12.06
CA GLU A 144 17.62 -21.18 -10.76
C GLU A 144 17.07 -19.76 -10.65
N ILE A 145 16.68 -19.36 -9.44
CA ILE A 145 16.47 -17.96 -9.05
C ILE A 145 17.60 -17.58 -8.12
N ILE A 146 18.36 -16.54 -8.48
CA ILE A 146 19.46 -16.03 -7.70
C ILE A 146 18.97 -14.80 -6.94
N VAL A 147 19.21 -14.77 -5.63
CA VAL A 147 18.93 -13.62 -4.76
C VAL A 147 20.22 -12.88 -4.52
N TYR A 148 20.24 -11.58 -4.77
CA TYR A 148 21.35 -10.67 -4.55
C TYR A 148 20.97 -9.61 -3.51
N ASP A 149 21.93 -9.19 -2.68
CA ASP A 149 21.81 -7.90 -2.01
C ASP A 149 22.01 -6.77 -3.04
N THR A 150 21.63 -5.52 -2.73
CA THR A 150 21.82 -4.39 -3.66
C THR A 150 22.95 -3.44 -3.27
N LYS A 151 23.59 -3.66 -2.12
CA LYS A 151 24.69 -2.83 -1.62
C LYS A 151 26.00 -3.18 -2.31
N ALA A 152 26.33 -4.46 -2.35
CA ALA A 152 27.50 -5.04 -2.99
C ALA A 152 27.13 -5.91 -4.21
N TYR A 153 25.84 -6.19 -4.43
CA TYR A 153 25.37 -7.05 -5.51
C TYR A 153 26.00 -8.45 -5.47
N LEU A 154 26.16 -9.00 -4.26
CA LEU A 154 26.66 -10.34 -4.04
C LEU A 154 25.50 -11.35 -4.00
N PRO A 155 25.65 -12.54 -4.59
CA PRO A 155 24.64 -13.58 -4.50
C PRO A 155 24.55 -14.09 -3.06
N GLN A 156 23.36 -13.98 -2.48
CA GLN A 156 23.02 -14.40 -1.12
C GLN A 156 22.39 -15.80 -1.09
N ALA A 157 21.65 -16.18 -2.13
CA ALA A 157 21.03 -17.49 -2.23
C ALA A 157 20.79 -17.93 -3.68
N TYR A 158 20.68 -19.24 -3.89
CA TYR A 158 20.27 -19.87 -5.15
C TYR A 158 19.09 -20.79 -4.87
N ILE A 159 17.94 -20.51 -5.48
CA ILE A 159 16.72 -21.29 -5.34
C ILE A 159 16.57 -22.16 -6.57
N LYS A 160 16.50 -23.49 -6.38
CA LYS A 160 16.37 -24.43 -7.50
C LYS A 160 14.91 -24.58 -7.91
N CYS A 161 14.60 -24.19 -9.14
CA CYS A 161 13.31 -24.40 -9.78
C CYS A 161 13.31 -25.71 -10.58
N SER A 162 12.12 -26.27 -10.79
CA SER A 162 11.91 -27.45 -11.65
C SER A 162 12.19 -27.15 -13.13
N ALA A 163 11.99 -25.92 -13.57
CA ALA A 163 12.30 -25.42 -14.91
C ALA A 163 12.58 -23.90 -14.89
N PRO A 164 13.12 -23.31 -15.97
CA PRO A 164 13.42 -21.89 -16.04
C PRO A 164 12.18 -21.00 -15.88
N ALA A 165 12.24 -20.05 -14.93
CA ALA A 165 11.19 -19.06 -14.73
C ALA A 165 11.31 -17.92 -15.76
N THR A 166 10.21 -17.62 -16.45
CA THR A 166 10.15 -16.61 -17.54
C THR A 166 9.67 -15.23 -17.09
N ALA A 167 9.06 -15.16 -15.91
CA ALA A 167 8.72 -13.95 -15.19
C ALA A 167 8.92 -14.18 -13.68
N LEU A 168 9.23 -13.09 -12.97
CA LEU A 168 9.44 -13.06 -11.53
C LEU A 168 8.75 -11.84 -10.94
N ALA A 169 8.22 -11.99 -9.73
CA ALA A 169 7.82 -10.89 -8.86
C ALA A 169 8.24 -11.19 -7.42
N LEU A 170 8.68 -10.17 -6.69
CA LEU A 170 8.94 -10.22 -5.25
C LEU A 170 7.86 -9.37 -4.57
N SER A 171 7.20 -9.93 -3.57
CA SER A 171 6.15 -9.22 -2.84
C SER A 171 6.74 -8.08 -1.99
N SER A 172 5.96 -7.02 -1.77
CA SER A 172 6.43 -5.81 -1.07
C SER A 172 6.75 -6.01 0.41
N ASN A 173 6.17 -7.05 1.02
CA ASN A 173 6.48 -7.50 2.38
C ASN A 173 7.71 -8.44 2.46
N ASN A 174 8.40 -8.71 1.35
CA ASN A 174 9.52 -9.65 1.25
C ASN A 174 9.20 -11.07 1.77
N TYR A 175 7.95 -11.52 1.66
CA TYR A 175 7.57 -12.88 2.04
C TYR A 175 7.57 -13.86 0.87
N PHE A 176 7.26 -13.40 -0.34
CA PHE A 176 6.99 -14.27 -1.48
C PHE A 176 7.81 -13.91 -2.70
N ILE A 177 8.39 -14.92 -3.33
CA ILE A 177 8.77 -14.86 -4.74
C ILE A 177 7.70 -15.60 -5.54
N ALA A 178 7.08 -14.94 -6.51
CA ALA A 178 6.27 -15.59 -7.53
C ALA A 178 7.11 -15.83 -8.78
N SER A 179 7.08 -17.06 -9.30
CA SER A 179 7.83 -17.46 -10.49
C SER A 179 6.96 -18.14 -11.53
N ALA A 180 6.94 -17.60 -12.76
CA ALA A 180 6.17 -18.14 -13.87
C ALA A 180 6.96 -19.25 -14.58
N VAL A 181 6.54 -20.51 -14.37
CA VAL A 181 7.20 -21.72 -14.88
C VAL A 181 6.23 -22.49 -15.77
N GLY A 182 6.27 -22.21 -17.08
CA GLY A 182 5.34 -22.80 -18.05
C GLY A 182 3.88 -22.48 -17.69
N LYS A 183 3.07 -23.50 -17.41
CA LYS A 183 1.67 -23.37 -17.00
C LYS A 183 1.47 -23.29 -15.48
N ASN A 184 2.52 -23.03 -14.71
CA ASN A 184 2.42 -22.93 -13.26
C ASN A 184 2.98 -21.59 -12.78
N ILE A 185 2.42 -21.09 -11.70
CA ILE A 185 3.05 -20.07 -10.85
C ILE A 185 3.57 -20.79 -9.62
N VAL A 186 4.88 -20.82 -9.44
CA VAL A 186 5.49 -21.41 -8.23
C VAL A 186 5.81 -20.29 -7.25
N ILE A 187 5.32 -20.45 -6.02
CA ILE A 187 5.50 -19.50 -4.93
C ILE A 187 6.57 -20.03 -3.99
N TRP A 188 7.53 -19.17 -3.67
CA TRP A 188 8.62 -19.47 -2.75
C TRP A 188 8.51 -18.56 -1.53
N ASN A 189 8.77 -19.11 -0.35
CA ASN A 189 9.02 -18.32 0.85
C ASN A 189 10.37 -17.62 0.69
N PHE A 190 10.38 -16.29 0.67
CA PHE A 190 11.59 -15.52 0.44
C PHE A 190 12.57 -15.65 1.60
N GLN A 191 12.14 -15.94 2.82
CA GLN A 191 13.05 -16.04 3.97
C GLN A 191 13.73 -17.41 4.01
N THR A 192 12.94 -18.49 3.95
CA THR A 192 13.46 -19.87 4.02
C THR A 192 14.04 -20.35 2.69
N LYS A 193 13.68 -19.68 1.58
CA LYS A 193 14.02 -20.05 0.20
C LYS A 193 13.36 -21.37 -0.24
N GLU A 194 12.37 -21.85 0.49
CA GLU A 194 11.65 -23.09 0.20
C GLU A 194 10.41 -22.85 -0.66
N GLN A 195 10.00 -23.87 -1.41
CA GLN A 195 8.77 -23.82 -2.20
C GLN A 195 7.57 -23.90 -1.26
N ARG A 196 6.69 -22.88 -1.30
CA ARG A 196 5.47 -22.86 -0.50
C ARG A 196 4.32 -23.58 -1.20
N THR A 197 4.06 -23.24 -2.46
CA THR A 197 3.00 -23.86 -3.26
C THR A 197 3.24 -23.69 -4.75
N SER A 198 2.45 -24.39 -5.56
CA SER A 198 2.40 -24.24 -7.03
C SER A 198 0.96 -24.13 -7.48
N ILE A 199 0.66 -23.08 -8.24
CA ILE A 199 -0.68 -22.74 -8.69
C ILE A 199 -0.80 -23.10 -10.17
N PRO A 200 -1.59 -24.12 -10.54
CA PRO A 200 -1.76 -24.52 -11.93
C PRO A 200 -2.62 -23.50 -12.69
N MET A 201 -2.16 -23.12 -13.88
CA MET A 201 -2.80 -22.17 -14.77
C MET A 201 -3.27 -22.86 -16.06
N PRO A 202 -4.35 -22.39 -16.70
CA PRO A 202 -4.92 -23.04 -17.88
C PRO A 202 -3.98 -23.02 -19.09
N ALA A 203 -3.15 -21.98 -19.20
CA ALA A 203 -2.14 -21.81 -20.24
C ALA A 203 -0.83 -21.26 -19.67
N THR A 204 0.16 -21.09 -20.54
CA THR A 204 1.48 -20.59 -20.15
C THR A 204 1.36 -19.20 -19.54
N VAL A 205 1.93 -19.01 -18.37
CA VAL A 205 1.96 -17.73 -17.65
C VAL A 205 2.96 -16.80 -18.33
N LYS A 206 2.53 -15.57 -18.63
CA LYS A 206 3.36 -14.54 -19.25
C LYS A 206 3.96 -13.58 -18.25
N GLU A 207 3.10 -13.05 -17.38
CA GLU A 207 3.47 -12.00 -16.43
C GLU A 207 2.76 -12.25 -15.11
N VAL A 208 3.41 -11.83 -14.04
CA VAL A 208 2.90 -11.89 -12.66
C VAL A 208 3.22 -10.57 -11.97
N ALA A 209 2.29 -10.06 -11.17
CA ALA A 209 2.46 -8.81 -10.43
C ALA A 209 1.74 -8.90 -9.08
N PHE A 210 2.41 -8.54 -7.99
CA PHE A 210 1.78 -8.42 -6.67
C PHE A 210 1.07 -7.06 -6.55
N SER A 211 0.01 -7.01 -5.73
CA SER A 211 -0.52 -5.75 -5.21
C SER A 211 0.50 -5.06 -4.29
N THR A 212 0.35 -3.75 -4.11
CA THR A 212 1.24 -2.93 -3.27
C THR A 212 1.30 -3.38 -1.81
N ASP A 213 0.21 -3.92 -1.28
CA ASP A 213 0.10 -4.50 0.06
C ASP A 213 0.40 -6.01 0.10
N ALA A 214 0.83 -6.59 -1.02
CA ALA A 214 1.10 -8.01 -1.19
C ALA A 214 -0.07 -8.96 -0.89
N SER A 215 -1.30 -8.47 -0.74
CA SER A 215 -2.50 -9.30 -0.48
C SER A 215 -3.00 -10.07 -1.70
N LEU A 216 -2.70 -9.58 -2.91
CA LEU A 216 -3.13 -10.18 -4.18
C LEU A 216 -1.95 -10.37 -5.14
N LEU A 217 -2.10 -11.37 -6.02
CA LEU A 217 -1.23 -11.64 -7.16
C LEU A 217 -2.09 -11.68 -8.43
N ALA A 218 -1.72 -10.88 -9.43
CA ALA A 218 -2.30 -10.92 -10.77
C ALA A 218 -1.41 -11.75 -11.70
N ALA A 219 -2.04 -12.52 -12.59
CA ALA A 219 -1.34 -13.27 -13.62
C ALA A 219 -2.08 -13.20 -14.96
N THR A 220 -1.32 -12.99 -16.04
CA THR A 220 -1.83 -13.08 -17.42
C THR A 220 -1.26 -14.30 -18.14
N THR A 221 -2.09 -14.97 -18.93
CA THR A 221 -1.76 -16.25 -19.58
C THR A 221 -1.97 -16.21 -21.10
N ASP A 222 -1.37 -17.17 -21.81
CA ASP A 222 -1.48 -17.32 -23.28
C ASP A 222 -2.92 -17.58 -23.78
N ASP A 223 -3.85 -17.98 -22.90
CA ASP A 223 -5.28 -18.13 -23.21
C ASP A 223 -6.08 -16.86 -22.94
N ASN A 224 -5.41 -15.71 -22.91
CA ASN A 224 -6.02 -14.37 -22.85
C ASN A 224 -6.80 -14.07 -21.56
N ARG A 225 -6.45 -14.73 -20.45
CA ARG A 225 -7.09 -14.52 -19.15
C ARG A 225 -6.23 -13.66 -18.24
N LEU A 226 -6.89 -12.87 -17.40
CA LEU A 226 -6.34 -12.29 -16.18
C LEU A 226 -6.91 -13.08 -15.01
N THR A 227 -6.04 -13.59 -14.14
CA THR A 227 -6.43 -14.28 -12.89
C THR A 227 -5.89 -13.51 -11.70
N ILE A 228 -6.74 -13.24 -10.73
CA ILE A 228 -6.38 -12.65 -9.44
C ILE A 228 -6.38 -13.76 -8.38
N ILE A 229 -5.33 -13.77 -7.57
CA ILE A 229 -5.04 -14.82 -6.61
C ILE A 229 -4.82 -14.15 -5.25
N ASP A 230 -5.47 -14.66 -4.21
CA ASP A 230 -5.25 -14.24 -2.82
C ASP A 230 -3.93 -14.82 -2.31
N THR A 231 -3.09 -14.03 -1.63
CA THR A 231 -1.75 -14.50 -1.20
C THR A 231 -1.73 -15.13 0.19
N LYS A 232 -2.84 -15.03 0.94
CA LYS A 232 -3.01 -15.70 2.23
C LYS A 232 -3.19 -17.19 2.00
N ASN A 233 -4.11 -17.58 1.10
CA ASN A 233 -4.45 -18.97 0.82
C ASN A 233 -4.05 -19.48 -0.58
N TRP A 234 -3.59 -18.61 -1.49
CA TRP A 234 -3.24 -18.92 -2.88
C TRP A 234 -4.40 -19.44 -3.73
N GLU A 235 -5.64 -19.13 -3.34
CA GLU A 235 -6.84 -19.43 -4.13
C GLU A 235 -7.08 -18.35 -5.19
N LYS A 236 -7.69 -18.76 -6.31
CA LYS A 236 -8.08 -17.85 -7.39
C LYS A 236 -9.37 -17.14 -6.98
N VAL A 237 -9.31 -15.84 -6.72
CA VAL A 237 -10.47 -15.04 -6.27
C VAL A 237 -11.27 -14.49 -7.44
N ASP A 238 -10.60 -14.05 -8.52
CA ASP A 238 -11.26 -13.58 -9.74
C ASP A 238 -10.59 -14.15 -11.00
N ILE A 239 -11.40 -14.42 -12.02
CA ILE A 239 -10.95 -14.84 -13.35
C ILE A 239 -11.69 -14.01 -14.39
N PHE A 240 -10.94 -13.14 -15.06
CA PHE A 240 -11.44 -12.31 -16.14
C PHE A 240 -11.15 -12.98 -17.49
N ASP A 241 -12.13 -13.71 -18.00
CA ASP A 241 -12.07 -14.45 -19.27
C ASP A 241 -12.89 -13.80 -20.41
N LYS A 242 -13.66 -12.76 -20.09
CA LYS A 242 -14.52 -12.02 -21.03
C LYS A 242 -13.96 -10.65 -21.48
N LEU A 243 -12.77 -10.25 -21.02
CA LEU A 243 -12.16 -8.98 -21.43
C LEU A 243 -11.78 -8.93 -22.92
N GLY A 244 -11.64 -10.11 -23.54
CA GLY A 244 -11.26 -10.26 -24.95
C GLY A 244 -9.81 -9.88 -25.24
N GLY A 245 -9.31 -10.31 -26.40
CA GLY A 245 -7.95 -9.98 -26.87
C GLY A 245 -6.81 -10.54 -26.03
N LYS A 246 -5.57 -10.35 -26.45
CA LYS A 246 -4.39 -10.78 -25.70
C LYS A 246 -4.11 -9.83 -24.55
N LEU A 247 -4.07 -10.35 -23.31
CA LEU A 247 -3.83 -9.56 -22.10
C LEU A 247 -2.36 -9.60 -21.66
N THR A 248 -1.81 -8.44 -21.33
CA THR A 248 -0.43 -8.26 -20.80
C THR A 248 -0.38 -7.13 -19.78
N SER A 249 0.76 -6.96 -19.09
CA SER A 249 1.04 -5.83 -18.20
C SER A 249 0.03 -5.59 -17.07
N PRO A 250 -0.35 -6.61 -16.27
CA PRO A 250 -1.18 -6.39 -15.11
C PRO A 250 -0.50 -5.41 -14.13
N SER A 251 -1.22 -4.38 -13.69
CA SER A 251 -0.74 -3.42 -12.71
C SER A 251 -1.85 -3.07 -11.71
N PHE A 252 -1.58 -3.27 -10.43
CA PHE A 252 -2.52 -2.94 -9.36
C PHE A 252 -2.51 -1.45 -9.06
N HIS A 253 -3.70 -0.88 -8.93
CA HIS A 253 -3.87 0.41 -8.27
C HIS A 253 -3.33 0.31 -6.82
N PRO A 254 -2.69 1.35 -6.26
CA PRO A 254 -1.98 1.27 -4.98
C PRO A 254 -2.87 0.95 -3.77
N GLU A 255 -4.18 1.08 -3.91
CA GLU A 255 -5.15 0.73 -2.88
C GLU A 255 -5.65 -0.72 -2.98
N GLY A 256 -5.43 -1.41 -4.11
CA GLY A 256 -5.81 -2.81 -4.32
C GLY A 256 -7.23 -3.04 -4.84
N LYS A 257 -8.02 -1.99 -5.08
CA LYS A 257 -9.38 -2.09 -5.66
C LYS A 257 -9.42 -2.29 -7.17
N TYR A 258 -8.43 -1.81 -7.90
CA TYR A 258 -8.39 -1.89 -9.36
C TYR A 258 -7.12 -2.54 -9.88
N VAL A 259 -7.23 -3.13 -11.08
CA VAL A 259 -6.10 -3.59 -11.89
C VAL A 259 -6.25 -3.04 -13.30
N SER A 260 -5.17 -2.52 -13.87
CA SER A 260 -5.08 -2.26 -15.31
C SER A 260 -4.41 -3.41 -16.03
N VAL A 261 -4.86 -3.71 -17.25
CA VAL A 261 -4.19 -4.61 -18.21
C VAL A 261 -4.16 -3.97 -19.59
N VAL A 262 -3.18 -4.36 -20.40
CA VAL A 262 -3.11 -3.99 -21.82
C VAL A 262 -3.74 -5.10 -22.66
N ARG A 263 -4.70 -4.75 -23.51
CA ARG A 263 -5.39 -5.65 -24.45
C ARG A 263 -4.87 -5.41 -25.87
N ASP A 264 -4.44 -6.48 -26.54
CA ASP A 264 -3.96 -6.50 -27.92
C ASP A 264 -2.80 -5.51 -28.22
N ASN A 265 -1.99 -5.20 -27.20
CA ASN A 265 -0.96 -4.14 -27.25
C ASN A 265 -1.52 -2.79 -27.70
N LYS A 266 -2.77 -2.48 -27.34
CA LYS A 266 -3.51 -1.35 -27.89
C LYS A 266 -4.35 -0.65 -26.82
N ASP A 267 -5.36 -1.32 -26.29
CA ASP A 267 -6.28 -0.71 -25.34
C ASP A 267 -5.81 -0.96 -23.92
N ILE A 268 -6.08 -0.03 -23.01
CA ILE A 268 -5.89 -0.24 -21.57
C ILE A 268 -7.25 -0.49 -20.95
N VAL A 269 -7.40 -1.61 -20.25
CA VAL A 269 -8.64 -1.98 -19.56
C VAL A 269 -8.40 -1.91 -18.06
N ILE A 270 -9.24 -1.17 -17.35
CA ILE A 270 -9.21 -1.04 -15.89
C ILE A 270 -10.42 -1.80 -15.34
N VAL A 271 -10.15 -2.78 -14.48
CA VAL A 271 -11.17 -3.60 -13.82
C VAL A 271 -11.23 -3.30 -12.34
N ASN A 272 -12.44 -3.26 -11.80
CA ASN A 272 -12.72 -3.15 -10.38
C ASN A 272 -12.84 -4.56 -9.78
N LEU A 273 -12.01 -4.88 -8.80
CA LEU A 273 -11.90 -6.20 -8.19
C LEU A 273 -12.97 -6.46 -7.12
N LYS A 274 -13.76 -5.45 -6.72
CA LYS A 274 -14.79 -5.62 -5.69
C LYS A 274 -16.14 -6.01 -6.27
N ASN A 275 -16.43 -5.55 -7.48
CA ASN A 275 -17.64 -5.91 -8.22
C ASN A 275 -17.36 -6.71 -9.51
N SER A 276 -16.08 -6.95 -9.85
CA SER A 276 -15.65 -7.69 -11.03
C SER A 276 -16.10 -7.08 -12.36
N VAL A 277 -16.30 -5.77 -12.40
CA VAL A 277 -16.73 -5.02 -13.59
C VAL A 277 -15.56 -4.28 -14.24
N VAL A 278 -15.62 -4.11 -15.56
CA VAL A 278 -14.75 -3.18 -16.30
C VAL A 278 -15.16 -1.75 -15.93
N GLU A 279 -14.32 -1.07 -15.15
CA GLU A 279 -14.55 0.31 -14.72
C GLU A 279 -14.35 1.28 -15.89
N GLN A 280 -13.32 1.05 -16.71
CA GLN A 280 -12.98 1.91 -17.83
C GLN A 280 -12.18 1.16 -18.91
N GLU A 281 -12.46 1.48 -20.17
CA GLU A 281 -11.58 1.14 -21.30
C GLU A 281 -10.99 2.43 -21.90
N LEU A 282 -9.66 2.51 -21.96
CA LEU A 282 -8.93 3.58 -22.65
C LEU A 282 -8.52 3.04 -24.02
N SER A 283 -9.36 3.30 -25.02
CA SER A 283 -9.13 2.83 -26.40
C SER A 283 -8.13 3.72 -27.14
N GLU A 284 -7.17 3.08 -27.82
CA GLU A 284 -6.18 3.79 -28.65
C GLU A 284 -6.50 3.64 -30.14
N ALA A 285 -6.07 4.59 -30.97
CA ALA A 285 -6.36 4.55 -32.41
C ALA A 285 -5.61 3.42 -33.14
N GLN A 286 -4.41 3.06 -32.64
CA GLN A 286 -3.54 2.05 -33.23
C GLN A 286 -2.78 1.29 -32.14
N PRO A 287 -2.35 0.04 -32.40
CA PRO A 287 -1.48 -0.70 -31.50
C PRO A 287 -0.17 0.04 -31.22
N GLY A 288 0.43 -0.24 -30.06
CA GLY A 288 1.68 0.37 -29.61
C GLY A 288 1.79 0.58 -28.10
N VAL A 289 0.76 0.25 -27.33
CA VAL A 289 0.83 0.23 -25.87
C VAL A 289 1.55 -1.05 -25.46
N VAL A 290 2.71 -0.93 -24.83
CA VAL A 290 3.52 -2.08 -24.40
C VAL A 290 3.41 -2.35 -22.90
N GLY A 291 2.85 -1.42 -22.13
CA GLY A 291 2.61 -1.65 -20.71
C GLY A 291 1.92 -0.50 -19.98
N THR A 292 1.54 -0.80 -18.73
CA THR A 292 0.88 0.12 -17.79
C THR A 292 1.46 -0.02 -16.39
N ARG A 293 1.63 1.08 -15.66
CA ARG A 293 2.17 1.08 -14.28
C ARG A 293 1.41 2.08 -13.41
N PHE A 294 0.61 1.60 -12.48
CA PHE A 294 0.10 2.43 -11.39
C PHE A 294 1.21 2.74 -10.39
N PHE A 295 1.21 3.95 -9.87
CA PHE A 295 2.11 4.38 -8.80
C PHE A 295 1.50 5.52 -7.99
N LYS A 296 1.91 5.62 -6.72
CA LYS A 296 1.45 6.65 -5.78
C LYS A 296 2.60 7.56 -5.41
N ASN A 297 2.35 8.86 -5.34
CA ASN A 297 3.19 9.77 -4.60
C ASN A 297 2.72 9.82 -3.14
N ASN A 298 3.49 9.23 -2.22
CA ASN A 298 3.08 9.15 -0.81
C ASN A 298 3.10 10.50 -0.09
N GLN A 299 3.77 11.52 -0.63
CA GLN A 299 3.80 12.88 -0.07
C GLN A 299 2.45 13.60 -0.14
N ASN A 300 1.70 13.40 -1.22
CA ASN A 300 0.42 14.08 -1.47
C ASN A 300 -0.73 13.11 -1.73
N SER A 301 -0.46 11.81 -1.62
CA SER A 301 -1.37 10.70 -1.92
C SER A 301 -1.93 10.65 -3.35
N GLU A 302 -1.40 11.45 -4.29
CA GLU A 302 -1.84 11.37 -5.69
C GLU A 302 -1.46 10.03 -6.31
N VAL A 303 -2.42 9.44 -7.03
CA VAL A 303 -2.21 8.22 -7.81
C VAL A 303 -2.17 8.54 -9.31
N PHE A 304 -1.23 7.90 -9.99
CA PHE A 304 -1.04 8.00 -11.42
C PHE A 304 -1.01 6.63 -12.07
N LEU A 305 -1.40 6.58 -13.34
CA LEU A 305 -1.10 5.48 -14.24
C LEU A 305 -0.10 5.98 -15.28
N LEU A 306 1.00 5.26 -15.49
CA LEU A 306 1.93 5.49 -16.59
C LEU A 306 1.67 4.46 -17.69
N SER A 307 1.65 4.92 -18.93
CA SER A 307 1.60 4.06 -20.12
C SER A 307 2.44 4.66 -21.23
N ASN A 308 2.47 3.99 -22.38
CA ASN A 308 3.07 4.53 -23.59
C ASN A 308 2.11 4.41 -24.77
N ARG A 309 2.39 5.20 -25.80
CA ARG A 309 2.02 4.99 -27.21
C ARG A 309 3.33 4.83 -28.00
N PRO A 310 3.32 4.52 -29.31
CA PRO A 310 4.55 4.29 -30.06
C PRO A 310 5.63 5.36 -29.87
N TYR A 311 5.27 6.65 -29.86
CA TYR A 311 6.24 7.76 -29.81
C TYR A 311 6.01 8.71 -28.64
N LYS A 312 5.36 8.28 -27.56
CA LYS A 312 5.13 9.15 -26.40
C LYS A 312 4.81 8.35 -25.13
N MET A 313 5.29 8.85 -24.00
CA MET A 313 4.85 8.40 -22.67
C MET A 313 3.63 9.19 -22.23
N VAL A 314 2.65 8.53 -21.62
CA VAL A 314 1.39 9.13 -21.20
C VAL A 314 1.20 8.90 -19.70
N PHE A 315 1.11 9.99 -18.94
CA PHE A 315 0.77 10.02 -17.53
C PHE A 315 -0.70 10.35 -17.39
N TRP A 316 -1.42 9.46 -16.74
CA TRP A 316 -2.84 9.62 -16.45
C TRP A 316 -3.04 9.95 -14.97
N ASP A 317 -3.97 10.86 -14.70
CA ASP A 317 -4.50 11.09 -13.36
C ASP A 317 -5.47 9.96 -13.03
N ALA A 318 -5.20 9.23 -11.95
CA ALA A 318 -6.05 8.12 -11.51
C ALA A 318 -6.86 8.44 -10.25
N ASN A 319 -6.79 9.68 -9.74
CA ASN A 319 -7.49 10.08 -8.52
C ASN A 319 -9.02 10.21 -8.70
N GLY A 320 -9.50 10.13 -9.95
CA GLY A 320 -10.92 10.06 -10.25
C GLY A 320 -11.54 8.71 -9.88
N LEU A 321 -10.77 7.63 -9.81
CA LEU A 321 -11.26 6.31 -9.40
C LEU A 321 -11.73 6.34 -7.94
N ASN A 322 -12.88 5.73 -7.65
CA ASN A 322 -13.39 5.64 -6.28
C ASN A 322 -12.38 4.87 -5.41
N PRO A 323 -12.05 5.37 -4.20
CA PRO A 323 -11.09 4.69 -3.35
C PRO A 323 -11.63 3.33 -2.88
N PHE A 324 -10.76 2.53 -2.28
CA PHE A 324 -11.18 1.32 -1.56
C PHE A 324 -11.75 1.68 -0.18
N TYR A 325 -13.07 1.90 -0.11
CA TYR A 325 -13.75 2.37 1.10
C TYR A 325 -13.63 1.38 2.27
N GLY A 326 -13.74 0.08 2.02
CA GLY A 326 -13.64 -0.95 3.04
C GLY A 326 -12.28 -0.96 3.72
N LYS A 327 -11.21 -0.64 2.98
CA LYS A 327 -9.85 -0.52 3.53
C LYS A 327 -9.69 0.75 4.38
N ILE A 328 -10.28 1.86 3.96
CA ILE A 328 -10.31 3.11 4.75
C ILE A 328 -11.11 2.88 6.03
N MET A 329 -12.32 2.34 5.89
CA MET A 329 -13.24 2.05 6.98
C MET A 329 -12.62 1.10 8.01
N SER A 330 -12.01 -0.01 7.57
CA SER A 330 -11.31 -0.93 8.49
C SER A 330 -10.22 -0.20 9.28
N LYS A 331 -9.42 0.65 8.63
CA LYS A 331 -8.34 1.39 9.30
C LYS A 331 -8.87 2.35 10.37
N GLU A 332 -9.94 3.09 10.07
CA GLU A 332 -10.55 4.03 11.03
C GLU A 332 -11.27 3.31 12.17
N VAL A 333 -11.96 2.21 11.89
CA VAL A 333 -12.59 1.36 12.93
C VAL A 333 -11.51 0.77 13.85
N ASP A 334 -10.44 0.23 13.29
CA ASP A 334 -9.33 -0.33 14.07
C ASP A 334 -8.68 0.75 14.96
N ALA A 335 -8.51 1.97 14.46
CA ALA A 335 -8.01 3.10 15.24
C ALA A 335 -8.94 3.47 16.41
N LYS A 336 -10.25 3.56 16.18
CA LYS A 336 -11.25 3.82 17.23
C LYS A 336 -11.29 2.68 18.26
N MET A 337 -11.22 1.42 17.81
CA MET A 337 -11.18 0.25 18.69
C MET A 337 -9.92 0.21 19.55
N ASN A 338 -8.75 0.55 18.98
CA ASN A 338 -7.50 0.62 19.72
C ASN A 338 -7.52 1.63 20.86
N GLU A 339 -8.27 2.73 20.73
CA GLU A 339 -8.47 3.68 21.83
C GLU A 339 -9.55 3.19 22.81
N TRP A 340 -10.65 2.60 22.33
CA TRP A 340 -11.74 2.10 23.19
C TRP A 340 -11.30 0.97 24.14
N VAL A 341 -10.41 0.07 23.69
CA VAL A 341 -9.94 -1.06 24.51
C VAL A 341 -9.04 -0.61 25.68
N LYS A 342 -8.49 0.61 25.65
CA LYS A 342 -7.64 1.10 26.74
C LYS A 342 -8.45 1.30 28.02
N MET A 343 -7.78 1.07 29.14
CA MET A 343 -8.35 1.34 30.46
C MET A 343 -8.44 2.85 30.67
N MET A 344 -9.60 3.32 31.14
CA MET A 344 -9.83 4.75 31.38
C MET A 344 -9.16 5.19 32.68
N GLN A 345 -8.83 6.48 32.78
CA GLN A 345 -8.22 7.03 33.98
C GLN A 345 -9.19 6.90 35.17
N GLY A 346 -8.74 6.20 36.22
CA GLY A 346 -9.55 5.97 37.43
C GLY A 346 -10.58 4.85 37.32
N GLU A 347 -10.61 4.12 36.20
CA GLU A 347 -11.43 2.92 36.04
C GLU A 347 -10.93 1.80 36.96
N SER A 348 -11.83 1.03 37.58
CA SER A 348 -11.42 -0.15 38.33
C SER A 348 -11.19 -1.34 37.38
N MET A 349 -10.43 -2.35 37.80
CA MET A 349 -10.26 -3.57 37.00
C MET A 349 -11.58 -4.32 36.76
N GLU A 350 -12.54 -4.21 37.69
CA GLU A 350 -13.87 -4.82 37.56
C GLU A 350 -14.71 -4.09 36.51
N ASP A 351 -14.76 -2.75 36.57
CA ASP A 351 -15.47 -1.92 35.58
C ASP A 351 -14.88 -2.11 34.18
N TYR A 352 -13.55 -2.19 34.10
CA TYR A 352 -12.84 -2.46 32.84
C TYR A 352 -13.22 -3.81 32.24
N ALA A 353 -13.27 -4.88 33.05
CA ALA A 353 -13.65 -6.22 32.58
C ALA A 353 -15.13 -6.29 32.15
N ILE A 354 -16.01 -5.49 32.76
CA ILE A 354 -17.42 -5.37 32.35
C ILE A 354 -17.53 -4.58 31.04
N ARG A 355 -16.79 -3.47 30.91
CA ARG A 355 -16.85 -2.61 29.71
C ARG A 355 -16.18 -3.25 28.51
N VAL A 356 -15.05 -3.93 28.71
CA VAL A 356 -14.22 -4.50 27.64
C VAL A 356 -14.22 -6.02 27.75
N ASN A 357 -15.16 -6.64 27.02
CA ASN A 357 -15.30 -8.09 26.86
C ASN A 357 -15.66 -8.42 25.41
N ASP A 358 -15.76 -9.70 25.07
CA ASP A 358 -16.02 -10.11 23.68
C ASP A 358 -17.37 -9.60 23.13
N GLU A 359 -18.42 -9.57 23.95
CA GLU A 359 -19.74 -9.11 23.55
C GLU A 359 -19.77 -7.59 23.33
N SER A 360 -19.24 -6.83 24.29
CA SER A 360 -19.19 -5.37 24.20
C SER A 360 -18.26 -4.91 23.08
N ARG A 361 -17.15 -5.62 22.82
CA ARG A 361 -16.23 -5.35 21.71
C ARG A 361 -16.94 -5.46 20.36
N LEU A 362 -17.67 -6.56 20.12
CA LEU A 362 -18.38 -6.77 18.86
C LEU A 362 -19.45 -5.69 18.62
N LYS A 363 -20.22 -5.36 19.67
CA LYS A 363 -21.22 -4.28 19.61
C LYS A 363 -20.58 -2.93 19.30
N GLN A 364 -19.48 -2.60 19.98
CA GLN A 364 -18.78 -1.34 19.78
C GLN A 364 -18.16 -1.24 18.37
N GLN A 365 -17.57 -2.33 17.89
CA GLN A 365 -16.97 -2.39 16.56
C GLN A 365 -18.02 -2.18 15.46
N GLN A 366 -19.23 -2.77 15.62
CA GLN A 366 -20.36 -2.53 14.72
C GLN A 366 -20.82 -1.06 14.74
N MET A 367 -20.91 -0.45 15.93
CA MET A 367 -21.27 0.96 16.05
C MET A 367 -20.25 1.87 15.36
N PHE A 368 -18.95 1.66 15.59
CA PHE A 368 -17.91 2.44 14.91
C PHE A 368 -17.92 2.20 13.40
N ALA A 369 -18.16 0.98 12.95
CA ALA A 369 -18.27 0.67 11.53
C ALA A 369 -19.43 1.43 10.86
N GLN A 370 -20.59 1.53 11.53
CA GLN A 370 -21.73 2.33 11.05
C GLN A 370 -21.42 3.84 11.07
N GLU A 371 -20.81 4.33 12.14
CA GLU A 371 -20.42 5.74 12.28
C GLU A 371 -19.48 6.14 11.14
N VAL A 372 -18.39 5.38 10.95
CA VAL A 372 -17.38 5.63 9.91
C VAL A 372 -17.98 5.49 8.52
N ALA A 373 -18.81 4.47 8.26
CA ALA A 373 -19.46 4.33 6.97
C ALA A 373 -20.41 5.50 6.67
N THR A 374 -21.14 5.98 7.68
CA THR A 374 -22.04 7.15 7.56
C THR A 374 -21.27 8.43 7.30
N GLU A 375 -20.14 8.64 7.98
CA GLU A 375 -19.25 9.78 7.76
C GLU A 375 -18.67 9.76 6.33
N LEU A 376 -18.10 8.63 5.90
CA LEU A 376 -17.53 8.47 4.57
C LEU A 376 -18.57 8.63 3.45
N ALA A 377 -19.80 8.17 3.68
CA ALA A 377 -20.91 8.34 2.74
C ALA A 377 -21.37 9.80 2.69
N GLY A 378 -21.56 10.47 3.85
CA GLY A 378 -22.06 11.84 3.93
C GLY A 378 -21.19 12.86 3.19
N ASP A 379 -19.87 12.66 3.19
CA ASP A 379 -18.93 13.50 2.44
C ASP A 379 -19.03 13.36 0.90
N ARG A 380 -19.69 12.29 0.41
CA ARG A 380 -19.57 11.85 -1.00
C ARG A 380 -20.88 11.53 -1.70
N ILE A 381 -21.91 11.18 -0.94
CA ILE A 381 -23.18 10.69 -1.43
C ILE A 381 -24.27 11.50 -0.73
N ALA A 382 -24.88 12.40 -1.48
CA ALA A 382 -26.08 13.09 -1.06
C ALA A 382 -27.31 12.29 -1.52
N ILE A 383 -28.37 12.28 -0.71
CA ILE A 383 -29.69 11.82 -1.14
C ILE A 383 -30.27 12.89 -2.08
N ASP A 384 -29.77 12.90 -3.31
CA ASP A 384 -30.09 13.91 -4.31
C ASP A 384 -31.05 13.35 -5.36
N ASN A 385 -32.14 14.09 -5.58
CA ASN A 385 -33.18 13.78 -6.56
C ASN A 385 -33.77 12.36 -6.41
N PRO A 386 -34.36 12.02 -5.25
CA PRO A 386 -35.11 10.79 -5.11
C PRO A 386 -36.27 10.78 -6.11
N PHE A 387 -36.72 9.58 -6.49
CA PHE A 387 -37.92 9.41 -7.31
C PHE A 387 -38.79 8.30 -6.74
N ILE A 388 -40.10 8.48 -6.85
CA ILE A 388 -41.08 7.51 -6.37
C ILE A 388 -41.18 6.39 -7.40
N GLY A 389 -40.95 5.16 -6.96
CA GLY A 389 -41.10 3.94 -7.74
C GLY A 389 -42.47 3.31 -7.53
N ASP A 390 -42.57 2.02 -7.86
CA ASP A 390 -43.81 1.27 -7.75
C ASP A 390 -44.27 1.09 -6.30
N TYR A 391 -45.59 1.16 -6.10
CA TYR A 391 -46.25 0.79 -4.85
C TYR A 391 -46.86 -0.61 -4.96
N ASP A 392 -46.45 -1.52 -4.09
CA ASP A 392 -47.04 -2.85 -3.98
C ASP A 392 -48.12 -2.87 -2.89
N ALA A 393 -49.37 -2.82 -3.33
CA ALA A 393 -50.53 -2.87 -2.45
C ALA A 393 -50.70 -4.21 -1.69
N SER A 394 -50.04 -5.29 -2.13
CA SER A 394 -50.11 -6.59 -1.43
C SER A 394 -49.21 -6.65 -0.20
N SER A 395 -48.10 -5.90 -0.22
CA SER A 395 -47.11 -5.85 0.86
C SER A 395 -47.07 -4.48 1.57
N ASN A 396 -47.88 -3.50 1.13
CA ASN A 396 -47.86 -2.11 1.57
C ASN A 396 -46.47 -1.45 1.43
N MET A 397 -45.71 -1.81 0.39
CA MET A 397 -44.34 -1.30 0.20
C MET A 397 -44.30 -0.27 -0.93
N LEU A 398 -43.76 0.92 -0.63
CA LEU A 398 -43.45 1.95 -1.61
C LEU A 398 -41.95 1.96 -1.92
N ASN A 399 -41.58 1.75 -3.18
CA ASN A 399 -40.19 1.88 -3.58
C ASN A 399 -39.81 3.36 -3.77
N ILE A 400 -38.67 3.77 -3.21
CA ILE A 400 -38.03 5.05 -3.49
C ILE A 400 -36.68 4.77 -4.12
N GLY A 401 -36.49 5.29 -5.33
CA GLY A 401 -35.24 5.19 -6.07
C GLY A 401 -34.35 6.41 -5.87
N PHE A 402 -33.04 6.20 -6.03
CA PHE A 402 -32.03 7.23 -6.00
C PHE A 402 -31.12 7.10 -7.21
N LYS A 403 -30.40 8.17 -7.53
CA LYS A 403 -29.46 8.16 -8.66
C LYS A 403 -28.16 7.42 -8.35
N GLN A 404 -27.65 7.55 -7.13
CA GLN A 404 -26.33 7.05 -6.71
C GLN A 404 -26.40 5.96 -5.63
N LEU A 405 -27.60 5.64 -5.14
CA LEU A 405 -27.84 4.64 -4.11
C LEU A 405 -28.83 3.58 -4.62
N PRO A 406 -28.76 2.35 -4.10
CA PRO A 406 -29.83 1.38 -4.27
C PRO A 406 -31.18 1.92 -3.79
N SER A 407 -32.26 1.49 -4.44
CA SER A 407 -33.61 1.88 -4.03
C SER A 407 -33.96 1.29 -2.66
N ILE A 408 -34.72 2.03 -1.86
CA ILE A 408 -35.29 1.53 -0.59
C ILE A 408 -36.78 1.22 -0.77
N ALA A 409 -37.28 0.31 0.06
CA ALA A 409 -38.70 0.00 0.14
C ALA A 409 -39.24 0.46 1.50
N LEU A 410 -40.16 1.42 1.51
CA LEU A 410 -40.80 1.96 2.70
C LEU A 410 -42.15 1.30 2.93
N GLU A 411 -42.44 0.93 4.17
CA GLU A 411 -43.79 0.47 4.54
C GLU A 411 -44.75 1.68 4.62
N VAL A 412 -45.70 1.75 3.68
CA VAL A 412 -46.68 2.82 3.55
C VAL A 412 -48.07 2.20 3.44
N PRO A 413 -48.99 2.45 4.39
CA PRO A 413 -50.36 1.92 4.32
C PRO A 413 -51.07 2.34 3.03
N ALA A 414 -51.90 1.45 2.46
CA ALA A 414 -52.57 1.70 1.17
C ALA A 414 -53.37 3.01 1.09
N GLY A 415 -53.98 3.44 2.19
CA GLY A 415 -54.72 4.71 2.25
C GLY A 415 -53.84 5.98 2.23
N GLU A 416 -52.52 5.82 2.32
CA GLU A 416 -51.56 6.92 2.40
C GLU A 416 -50.67 7.04 1.16
N ALA A 417 -50.70 6.04 0.27
CA ALA A 417 -49.87 6.00 -0.94
C ALA A 417 -50.13 7.19 -1.89
N GLU A 418 -51.37 7.69 -1.96
CA GLU A 418 -51.71 8.88 -2.75
C GLU A 418 -50.96 10.15 -2.29
N GLY A 419 -50.48 10.18 -1.04
CA GLY A 419 -49.68 11.28 -0.49
C GLY A 419 -48.25 11.37 -1.05
N PHE A 420 -47.80 10.40 -1.84
CA PHE A 420 -46.45 10.31 -2.40
C PHE A 420 -46.38 10.69 -3.89
N GLY A 421 -47.15 11.71 -4.30
CA GLY A 421 -47.22 12.13 -5.71
C GLY A 421 -45.96 12.81 -6.27
N ASP A 422 -45.11 13.40 -5.43
CA ASP A 422 -43.85 14.04 -5.83
C ASP A 422 -42.75 13.77 -4.79
N ALA A 423 -41.63 13.21 -5.22
CA ALA A 423 -40.48 12.93 -4.38
C ALA A 423 -39.82 14.18 -3.79
N LYS A 424 -40.04 15.36 -4.37
CA LYS A 424 -39.56 16.64 -3.84
C LYS A 424 -40.18 17.02 -2.50
N ASN A 425 -41.34 16.45 -2.18
CA ASN A 425 -42.03 16.68 -0.90
C ASN A 425 -41.55 15.72 0.18
N LEU A 426 -40.50 14.93 -0.09
CA LEU A 426 -39.89 14.04 0.89
C LEU A 426 -38.59 14.63 1.40
N LYS A 427 -38.48 14.70 2.72
CA LYS A 427 -37.25 15.07 3.41
C LYS A 427 -36.67 13.83 4.09
N PHE A 428 -35.37 13.63 3.91
CA PHE A 428 -34.63 12.49 4.44
C PHE A 428 -33.77 12.99 5.61
N GLU A 429 -33.99 12.45 6.80
CA GLU A 429 -33.33 12.85 8.04
C GLU A 429 -32.68 11.64 8.71
N ASN A 430 -31.62 11.87 9.50
CA ASN A 430 -30.92 10.85 10.29
C ASN A 430 -30.44 9.64 9.47
N ALA A 431 -30.01 9.85 8.22
CA ALA A 431 -29.54 8.78 7.35
C ALA A 431 -28.29 8.09 7.93
N VAL A 432 -28.34 6.76 8.02
CA VAL A 432 -27.21 5.90 8.40
C VAL A 432 -26.85 5.04 7.20
N TYR A 433 -25.56 4.99 6.89
CA TYR A 433 -25.03 4.21 5.78
C TYR A 433 -24.19 3.05 6.28
N VAL A 434 -24.14 2.01 5.45
CA VAL A 434 -23.27 0.86 5.60
C VAL A 434 -22.57 0.60 4.28
N LEU A 435 -21.49 -0.17 4.31
CA LEU A 435 -20.72 -0.55 3.13
C LEU A 435 -20.93 -2.04 2.86
N ASN A 436 -21.26 -2.38 1.60
CA ASN A 436 -21.48 -3.76 1.18
C ASN A 436 -20.20 -4.45 0.67
N ASP A 437 -20.32 -5.73 0.30
CA ASP A 437 -19.21 -6.59 -0.17
C ASP A 437 -18.56 -6.09 -1.46
N LYS A 438 -19.29 -5.29 -2.24
CA LYS A 438 -18.84 -4.70 -3.50
C LYS A 438 -18.14 -3.36 -3.32
N ASP A 439 -17.93 -2.94 -2.08
CA ASP A 439 -17.34 -1.64 -1.73
C ASP A 439 -18.20 -0.46 -2.19
N GLU A 440 -19.53 -0.62 -2.08
CA GLU A 440 -20.56 0.36 -2.41
C GLU A 440 -21.38 0.70 -1.15
N PHE A 441 -21.73 1.97 -0.99
CA PHE A 441 -22.53 2.42 0.15
C PHE A 441 -24.01 2.11 -0.06
N GLU A 442 -24.67 1.66 1.01
CA GLU A 442 -26.08 1.38 1.05
C GLU A 442 -26.72 2.13 2.22
N LEU A 443 -27.95 2.60 2.01
CA LEU A 443 -28.73 3.19 3.09
C LEU A 443 -29.20 2.07 4.01
N ALA A 444 -28.88 2.16 5.30
CA ALA A 444 -29.28 1.19 6.32
C ALA A 444 -30.42 1.69 7.19
N TYR A 445 -30.47 3.00 7.45
CA TYR A 445 -31.58 3.63 8.16
C TYR A 445 -31.83 5.03 7.62
N VAL A 446 -33.09 5.44 7.53
CA VAL A 446 -33.45 6.84 7.26
C VAL A 446 -34.86 7.13 7.74
N GLU A 447 -35.07 8.35 8.23
CA GLU A 447 -36.39 8.91 8.48
C GLU A 447 -36.85 9.68 7.24
N VAL A 448 -37.95 9.25 6.64
CA VAL A 448 -38.54 9.88 5.45
C VAL A 448 -39.77 10.65 5.87
N LYS A 449 -39.63 11.97 5.99
CA LYS A 449 -40.71 12.88 6.30
C LYS A 449 -41.42 13.29 5.02
N ASN A 450 -42.69 12.94 4.90
CA ASN A 450 -43.56 13.49 3.87
C ASN A 450 -44.04 14.88 4.31
N GLU A 451 -43.55 15.92 3.66
CA GLU A 451 -43.86 17.32 4.01
C GLU A 451 -45.29 17.72 3.65
N THR A 452 -45.97 16.97 2.78
CA THR A 452 -47.39 17.20 2.43
C THR A 452 -48.31 16.73 3.55
N THR A 453 -48.02 15.59 4.16
CA THR A 453 -48.84 15.00 5.23
C THR A 453 -48.28 15.24 6.63
N ASN A 454 -47.04 15.75 6.72
CA ASN A 454 -46.24 15.90 7.93
C ASN A 454 -46.03 14.58 8.72
N LYS A 455 -46.16 13.43 8.05
CA LYS A 455 -45.90 12.10 8.61
C LYS A 455 -44.45 11.68 8.35
N VAL A 456 -43.91 10.87 9.26
CA VAL A 456 -42.57 10.29 9.16
C VAL A 456 -42.70 8.79 8.97
N TYR A 457 -42.00 8.27 7.97
CA TYR A 457 -41.89 6.85 7.66
C TYR A 457 -40.45 6.43 7.91
N ILE A 458 -40.26 5.23 8.47
CA ILE A 458 -38.94 4.74 8.84
C ILE A 458 -38.56 3.63 7.88
N TYR A 459 -37.40 3.76 7.27
CA TYR A 459 -36.70 2.63 6.68
C TYR A 459 -35.63 2.19 7.68
N ASP A 460 -35.70 0.95 8.15
CA ASP A 460 -34.70 0.34 9.03
C ASP A 460 -34.32 -1.05 8.49
N ASN A 461 -33.07 -1.15 8.04
CA ASN A 461 -32.44 -2.36 7.57
C ASN A 461 -31.13 -2.65 8.32
N ILE A 462 -30.86 -1.95 9.44
CA ILE A 462 -29.60 -2.07 10.18
C ILE A 462 -29.35 -3.52 10.59
N GLY A 463 -30.35 -4.19 11.16
CA GLY A 463 -30.23 -5.57 11.65
C GLY A 463 -30.14 -6.65 10.57
N ARG A 464 -30.43 -6.31 9.30
CA ARG A 464 -30.40 -7.25 8.16
C ARG A 464 -29.17 -7.06 7.28
N THR A 465 -28.51 -5.91 7.37
CA THR A 465 -27.35 -5.63 6.54
C THR A 465 -26.11 -6.21 7.18
N LYS A 466 -25.44 -7.12 6.48
CA LYS A 466 -24.13 -7.59 6.92
C LYS A 466 -23.14 -6.43 6.77
N LEU A 467 -22.48 -6.06 7.87
CA LEU A 467 -21.33 -5.16 7.83
C LEU A 467 -20.14 -5.96 7.29
N THR A 468 -19.93 -5.94 5.98
CA THR A 468 -18.90 -6.78 5.33
C THR A 468 -17.49 -6.42 5.76
N ALA A 469 -17.26 -5.16 6.11
CA ALA A 469 -15.97 -4.72 6.66
C ALA A 469 -15.58 -5.44 7.97
N LEU A 470 -16.53 -6.12 8.64
CA LEU A 470 -16.29 -6.89 9.85
C LEU A 470 -16.00 -8.37 9.58
N GLU A 471 -16.13 -8.87 8.35
CA GLU A 471 -15.94 -10.30 8.04
C GLU A 471 -14.46 -10.74 7.98
N ALA A 472 -13.51 -9.90 8.41
CA ALA A 472 -12.11 -10.26 8.47
C ALA A 472 -11.68 -10.70 9.88
N ASP A 473 -11.77 -12.01 10.17
CA ASP A 473 -10.94 -12.67 11.19
C ASP A 473 -9.43 -12.33 11.00
N ALA A 474 -9.02 -11.82 9.83
CA ALA A 474 -7.66 -11.36 9.58
C ALA A 474 -7.16 -10.32 10.60
N ASN A 475 -8.00 -9.38 11.07
CA ASN A 475 -7.59 -8.31 12.00
C ASN A 475 -7.91 -8.62 13.47
N PHE A 476 -8.47 -9.79 13.77
CA PHE A 476 -8.87 -10.10 15.15
C PHE A 476 -7.65 -10.24 16.07
N VAL A 477 -7.57 -9.37 17.09
CA VAL A 477 -6.60 -9.49 18.19
C VAL A 477 -7.36 -10.03 19.41
N PRO A 478 -6.89 -11.13 20.04
CA PRO A 478 -7.52 -11.64 21.26
C PRO A 478 -7.51 -10.57 22.36
N LEU A 479 -8.60 -10.49 23.11
CA LEU A 479 -8.78 -9.45 24.11
C LEU A 479 -7.67 -9.50 25.18
N GLU A 480 -7.25 -10.69 25.61
CA GLU A 480 -6.19 -10.86 26.61
C GLU A 480 -4.87 -10.23 26.16
N ILE A 481 -4.58 -10.31 24.85
CA ILE A 481 -3.39 -9.72 24.25
C ILE A 481 -3.49 -8.19 24.26
N MET A 482 -4.65 -7.62 23.94
CA MET A 482 -4.86 -6.17 24.01
C MET A 482 -4.76 -5.64 25.44
N GLN A 483 -5.32 -6.38 26.41
CA GLN A 483 -5.20 -6.05 27.83
C GLN A 483 -3.76 -6.13 28.32
N GLN A 484 -3.01 -7.15 27.87
CA GLN A 484 -1.58 -7.27 28.15
C GLN A 484 -0.80 -6.07 27.60
N ALA A 485 -1.01 -5.71 26.33
CA ALA A 485 -0.36 -4.56 25.71
C ALA A 485 -0.69 -3.24 26.43
N THR A 486 -1.93 -3.09 26.92
CA THR A 486 -2.34 -1.92 27.72
C THR A 486 -1.58 -1.83 29.04
N ARG A 487 -1.39 -2.95 29.76
CA ARG A 487 -0.60 -2.99 31.00
C ARG A 487 0.86 -2.64 30.75
N GLU A 488 1.43 -3.14 29.67
CA GLU A 488 2.81 -2.87 29.29
C GLU A 488 3.02 -1.42 28.82
N GLU A 489 2.01 -0.79 28.20
CA GLU A 489 2.04 0.65 27.91
C GLU A 489 2.11 1.50 29.20
N VAL A 490 1.40 1.08 30.26
CA VAL A 490 1.47 1.75 31.58
C VAL A 490 2.86 1.62 32.18
N GLN A 491 3.45 0.42 32.17
CA GLN A 491 4.82 0.20 32.63
C GLN A 491 5.84 1.03 31.83
N LEU A 492 5.65 1.12 30.52
CA LEU A 492 6.50 1.94 29.66
C LEU A 492 6.39 3.44 29.99
N LYS A 493 5.19 3.91 30.37
CA LYS A 493 4.99 5.29 30.87
C LYS A 493 5.71 5.53 32.19
N GLU A 494 5.74 4.55 33.10
CA GLU A 494 6.49 4.63 34.36
C GLU A 494 8.01 4.70 34.12
N ILE A 495 8.56 3.85 33.25
CA ILE A 495 9.99 3.90 32.86
C ILE A 495 10.33 5.27 32.26
N LYS A 496 9.46 5.79 31.38
CA LYS A 496 9.60 7.12 30.80
C LYS A 496 9.61 8.20 31.88
N GLU A 497 8.68 8.17 32.84
CA GLU A 497 8.60 9.15 33.94
C GLU A 497 9.87 9.15 34.81
N GLN A 498 10.35 7.96 35.21
CA GLN A 498 11.57 7.82 36.00
C GLN A 498 12.80 8.42 35.29
N VAL A 499 12.98 8.12 34.00
CA VAL A 499 14.12 8.64 33.23
C VAL A 499 14.02 10.15 33.03
N VAL A 500 12.82 10.67 32.76
CA VAL A 500 12.59 12.11 32.57
C VAL A 500 12.85 12.87 33.88
N GLU A 501 12.39 12.35 35.02
CA GLU A 501 12.62 12.96 36.34
C GLU A 501 14.09 12.97 36.73
N GLU A 502 14.81 11.85 36.55
CA GLU A 502 16.26 11.77 36.78
C GLU A 502 17.00 12.83 35.94
N LYS A 503 16.65 12.96 34.66
CA LYS A 503 17.33 13.92 33.76
C LYS A 503 16.96 15.38 34.04
N LYS A 504 15.77 15.65 34.56
CA LYS A 504 15.41 16.98 35.09
C LYS A 504 16.21 17.30 36.36
N GLN A 505 16.40 16.33 37.26
CA GLN A 505 17.24 16.50 38.46
C GLN A 505 18.71 16.80 38.09
N ASP A 506 19.25 16.11 37.09
CA ASP A 506 20.58 16.36 36.52
C ASP A 506 20.68 17.70 35.75
N LYS A 507 19.56 18.42 35.57
CA LYS A 507 19.44 19.65 34.75
C LYS A 507 19.87 19.45 33.29
N LEU A 508 19.73 18.23 32.77
CA LEU A 508 20.06 17.88 31.39
C LEU A 508 18.89 18.16 30.43
N ILE A 509 17.65 18.04 30.91
CA ILE A 509 16.42 18.38 30.17
C ILE A 509 15.48 19.22 31.05
N THR A 510 14.53 19.93 30.45
CA THR A 510 13.48 20.69 31.15
C THR A 510 12.08 20.18 30.80
N ASP A 511 11.04 20.83 31.33
CA ASP A 511 9.64 20.57 30.96
C ASP A 511 9.35 20.83 29.46
N ASN A 512 10.29 21.45 28.73
CA ASN A 512 10.20 21.67 27.30
C ASN A 512 10.52 20.43 26.47
N THR A 513 11.13 19.39 27.06
CA THR A 513 11.37 18.10 26.40
C THR A 513 10.20 17.16 26.67
N GLN A 514 9.43 16.84 25.64
CA GLN A 514 8.36 15.85 25.70
C GLN A 514 8.81 14.54 25.07
N ILE A 515 8.62 13.44 25.79
CA ILE A 515 8.87 12.08 25.28
C ILE A 515 7.54 11.34 25.29
N ASN A 516 7.16 10.82 24.13
CA ASN A 516 5.96 10.04 23.91
C ASN A 516 6.33 8.59 23.66
N VAL A 517 5.58 7.68 24.28
CA VAL A 517 5.69 6.24 24.10
C VAL A 517 4.32 5.70 23.75
N LYS A 518 4.26 4.79 22.78
CA LYS A 518 3.00 4.14 22.35
C LYS A 518 3.26 2.68 22.04
N THR A 519 2.32 1.82 22.41
CA THR A 519 2.32 0.41 22.00
C THR A 519 1.10 0.13 21.12
N GLU A 520 1.22 -0.83 20.22
CA GLU A 520 0.13 -1.26 19.35
C GLU A 520 0.34 -2.73 18.95
N VAL A 521 -0.72 -3.54 19.02
CA VAL A 521 -0.69 -4.92 18.52
C VAL A 521 -1.24 -4.91 17.11
N VAL A 522 -0.41 -5.30 16.14
CA VAL A 522 -0.73 -5.24 14.72
C VAL A 522 -0.88 -6.66 14.18
N PRO A 523 -2.09 -7.08 13.77
CA PRO A 523 -2.27 -8.38 13.14
C PRO A 523 -1.53 -8.44 11.80
N GLY A 524 -1.03 -9.62 11.46
CA GLY A 524 -0.34 -9.87 10.21
C GLY A 524 -0.49 -11.33 9.79
N VAL A 525 0.12 -11.65 8.65
CA VAL A 525 0.20 -13.01 8.13
C VAL A 525 1.65 -13.26 7.78
N ASP A 526 2.25 -14.35 8.26
CA ASP A 526 3.63 -14.69 7.94
C ASP A 526 3.79 -15.24 6.52
N ALA A 527 5.03 -15.58 6.17
CA ALA A 527 5.36 -16.15 4.87
C ALA A 527 4.79 -17.56 4.64
N ASP A 528 4.18 -18.22 5.63
CA ASP A 528 3.52 -19.51 5.47
C ASP A 528 1.99 -19.39 5.42
N GLY A 529 1.47 -18.17 5.62
CA GLY A 529 0.03 -17.87 5.62
C GLY A 529 -0.61 -17.97 7.00
N LYS A 530 0.19 -18.19 8.04
CA LYS A 530 -0.29 -18.24 9.42
C LYS A 530 -0.51 -16.82 9.91
N LYS A 531 -1.62 -16.62 10.60
CA LYS A 531 -1.90 -15.36 11.30
C LYS A 531 -0.87 -15.18 12.43
N ILE A 532 -0.28 -14.00 12.47
CA ILE A 532 0.70 -13.59 13.48
C ILE A 532 0.26 -12.28 14.12
N LEU A 533 0.70 -12.04 15.35
CA LEU A 533 0.44 -10.79 16.07
C LEU A 533 1.78 -10.09 16.29
N ASN A 534 2.00 -9.01 15.56
CA ASN A 534 3.20 -8.20 15.70
C ASN A 534 3.01 -7.21 16.85
N TYR A 535 4.08 -6.88 17.55
CA TYR A 535 4.05 -5.89 18.62
C TYR A 535 4.85 -4.66 18.23
N LYS A 536 4.15 -3.55 18.02
CA LYS A 536 4.72 -2.27 17.66
C LYS A 536 4.93 -1.42 18.90
N VAL A 537 6.15 -0.90 19.08
CA VAL A 537 6.53 -0.03 20.20
C VAL A 537 7.19 1.22 19.62
N GLY A 538 6.53 2.37 19.76
CA GLY A 538 6.95 3.66 19.23
C GLY A 538 7.48 4.58 20.33
N TYR A 539 8.57 5.28 20.01
CA TYR A 539 9.27 6.21 20.88
C TYR A 539 9.55 7.50 20.12
N GLN A 540 9.05 8.64 20.61
CA GLN A 540 9.31 9.93 20.00
C GLN A 540 9.70 10.94 21.06
N TYR A 541 10.62 11.85 20.73
CA TYR A 541 10.81 13.06 21.51
C TYR A 541 10.64 14.33 20.67
N GLU A 542 10.32 15.43 21.36
CA GLU A 542 10.30 16.78 20.83
C GLU A 542 10.73 17.79 21.90
N VAL A 543 11.45 18.85 21.50
CA VAL A 543 11.78 19.98 22.38
C VAL A 543 10.98 21.21 21.96
N ILE A 544 9.90 21.51 22.67
CA ILE A 544 8.86 22.45 22.21
C ILE A 544 9.34 23.90 22.16
N ASN A 545 10.27 24.29 23.03
CA ASN A 545 10.74 25.67 23.10
C ASN A 545 12.10 25.83 22.39
N LYS A 546 12.10 26.70 21.38
CA LYS A 546 13.25 27.07 20.57
C LYS A 546 14.47 27.56 21.37
N GLU A 547 14.24 28.28 22.47
CA GLU A 547 15.33 28.80 23.33
C GLU A 547 16.10 27.69 24.04
N PHE A 548 15.43 26.56 24.31
CA PHE A 548 15.98 25.41 25.01
C PHE A 548 16.50 24.32 24.07
N SER A 549 15.96 24.24 22.84
CA SER A 549 16.35 23.19 21.89
C SER A 549 17.84 23.18 21.53
N ALA A 550 18.49 24.35 21.38
CA ALA A 550 19.94 24.37 21.10
C ALA A 550 20.81 23.89 22.27
N LYS A 551 20.25 23.85 23.49
CA LYS A 551 20.92 23.42 24.72
C LYS A 551 20.60 21.97 25.07
N GLU A 552 19.36 21.54 24.85
CA GLU A 552 18.86 20.21 25.23
C GLU A 552 18.93 19.20 24.08
N ASP A 553 18.98 19.68 22.84
CA ASP A 553 18.99 18.88 21.62
C ASP A 553 20.03 19.40 20.61
N PHE A 554 19.94 19.00 19.32
CA PHE A 554 20.97 19.30 18.34
C PHE A 554 21.12 20.81 18.10
N PRO A 555 22.34 21.36 18.10
CA PRO A 555 22.59 22.66 17.50
C PRO A 555 22.32 22.62 16.00
N SER A 556 22.18 23.80 15.38
CA SER A 556 22.01 23.88 13.92
C SER A 556 23.15 23.18 13.19
N GLY A 557 22.83 22.26 12.27
CA GLY A 557 23.83 21.45 11.56
C GLY A 557 24.44 20.30 12.37
N GLY A 558 24.04 20.09 13.62
CA GLY A 558 24.50 18.99 14.46
C GLY A 558 23.77 17.68 14.17
N TYR A 559 24.52 16.58 14.16
CA TYR A 559 24.00 15.22 13.94
C TYR A 559 24.48 14.19 14.98
N ASN A 560 25.40 14.55 15.87
CA ASN A 560 25.89 13.63 16.90
C ASN A 560 24.87 13.48 18.02
N ILE A 561 24.22 12.31 18.09
CA ILE A 561 23.16 12.04 19.07
C ILE A 561 23.67 12.07 20.52
N GLU A 562 24.96 11.75 20.75
CA GLU A 562 25.57 11.76 22.09
C GLU A 562 25.68 13.18 22.69
N LYS A 563 25.51 14.21 21.84
CA LYS A 563 25.48 15.61 22.27
C LYS A 563 24.05 16.12 22.52
N SER A 564 23.03 15.30 22.26
CA SER A 564 21.62 15.65 22.51
C SER A 564 21.15 14.95 23.80
N ASN A 565 20.84 15.73 24.83
CA ASN A 565 20.32 15.20 26.08
C ASN A 565 18.91 14.59 25.88
N ALA A 566 18.10 15.19 25.01
CA ALA A 566 16.80 14.66 24.64
C ALA A 566 16.91 13.30 23.94
N ALA A 567 17.79 13.17 22.94
CA ALA A 567 18.03 11.90 22.25
C ALA A 567 18.58 10.85 23.21
N MET A 568 19.56 11.19 24.06
CA MET A 568 20.13 10.26 25.02
C MET A 568 19.13 9.83 26.11
N SER A 569 18.18 10.68 26.46
CA SER A 569 17.06 10.31 27.34
C SER A 569 16.13 9.30 26.66
N LEU A 570 15.77 9.53 25.40
CA LEU A 570 15.00 8.57 24.59
C LEU A 570 15.74 7.22 24.51
N MET A 571 17.04 7.25 24.23
CA MET A 571 17.88 6.06 24.14
C MET A 571 17.94 5.27 25.45
N LYS A 572 17.99 5.96 26.60
CA LYS A 572 17.95 5.32 27.93
C LYS A 572 16.60 4.63 28.17
N ILE A 573 15.50 5.26 27.79
CA ILE A 573 14.14 4.67 27.90
C ILE A 573 14.06 3.40 27.04
N ILE A 574 14.49 3.46 25.77
CA ILE A 574 14.51 2.30 24.87
C ILE A 574 15.34 1.17 25.48
N LYS A 575 16.56 1.47 25.95
CA LYS A 575 17.44 0.48 26.59
C LYS A 575 16.77 -0.18 27.78
N ASN A 576 16.24 0.61 28.72
CA ASN A 576 15.58 0.09 29.92
C ASN A 576 14.34 -0.76 29.58
N ALA A 577 13.55 -0.35 28.58
CA ALA A 577 12.37 -1.09 28.14
C ALA A 577 12.74 -2.44 27.51
N PHE A 578 13.73 -2.47 26.60
CA PHE A 578 14.15 -3.67 25.88
C PHE A 578 15.02 -4.63 26.71
N GLU A 579 15.69 -4.14 27.74
CA GLU A 579 16.38 -4.99 28.73
C GLU A 579 15.44 -5.44 29.88
N GLY A 580 14.31 -4.75 30.06
CA GLY A 580 13.26 -5.08 31.01
C GLY A 580 12.11 -5.87 30.37
N ASP A 581 10.90 -5.31 30.42
CA ASP A 581 9.64 -6.01 30.10
C ASP A 581 9.55 -6.56 28.67
N PHE A 582 10.20 -5.90 27.70
CA PHE A 582 10.15 -6.33 26.30
C PHE A 582 11.14 -7.46 25.97
N SER A 583 12.10 -7.75 26.85
CA SER A 583 13.10 -8.81 26.63
C SER A 583 12.47 -10.19 26.38
N LYS A 584 11.30 -10.45 26.99
CA LYS A 584 10.53 -11.69 26.83
C LYS A 584 10.06 -11.96 25.40
N TYR A 585 10.01 -10.93 24.55
CA TYR A 585 9.62 -11.05 23.14
C TYR A 585 10.79 -11.28 22.18
N LEU A 586 12.03 -11.22 22.67
CA LEU A 586 13.25 -11.14 21.86
C LEU A 586 14.05 -12.45 21.92
N ALA A 587 13.39 -13.56 21.63
CA ALA A 587 14.04 -14.85 21.52
C ALA A 587 15.08 -14.89 20.37
N GLU A 588 16.01 -15.85 20.44
CA GLU A 588 17.03 -16.01 19.40
C GLU A 588 16.41 -16.15 18.01
N GLY A 589 16.91 -15.38 17.04
CA GLY A 589 16.44 -15.40 15.66
C GLY A 589 15.08 -14.75 15.41
N LYS A 590 14.41 -14.21 16.45
CA LYS A 590 13.17 -13.42 16.31
C LYS A 590 13.41 -12.26 15.33
N GLN A 591 12.43 -11.98 14.48
CA GLN A 591 12.52 -10.86 13.54
C GLN A 591 12.05 -9.58 14.20
N VAL A 592 12.85 -8.53 14.09
CA VAL A 592 12.52 -7.19 14.60
C VAL A 592 12.78 -6.19 13.49
N LYS A 593 11.75 -5.45 13.09
CA LYS A 593 11.91 -4.32 12.17
C LYS A 593 12.07 -3.05 13.00
N VAL A 594 13.08 -2.24 12.70
CA VAL A 594 13.40 -1.00 13.41
C VAL A 594 13.35 0.16 12.42
N ILE A 595 12.32 1.00 12.55
CA ILE A 595 12.13 2.18 11.72
C ILE A 595 12.65 3.38 12.50
N ILE A 596 13.65 4.06 11.95
CA ILE A 596 14.29 5.21 12.61
C ILE A 596 14.07 6.43 11.75
N THR A 597 13.27 7.35 12.28
CA THR A 597 13.00 8.65 11.64
C THR A 597 13.89 9.71 12.28
N GLY A 598 14.81 10.24 11.49
CA GLY A 598 15.53 11.46 11.82
C GLY A 598 14.85 12.64 11.14
N SER A 599 14.83 13.79 11.79
CA SER A 599 14.29 15.01 11.17
C SER A 599 15.29 16.16 11.19
N ALA A 600 15.06 17.15 10.32
CA ALA A 600 15.80 18.40 10.26
C ALA A 600 14.85 19.58 10.02
N ASP A 601 15.26 20.77 10.47
CA ASP A 601 14.51 22.01 10.26
C ASP A 601 14.83 22.67 8.91
N ALA A 602 14.06 23.68 8.51
CA ALA A 602 14.27 24.41 7.25
C ALA A 602 15.47 25.37 7.27
N SER A 603 16.39 25.22 8.23
CA SER A 603 17.59 26.05 8.31
C SER A 603 18.51 25.74 7.11
N PRO A 604 18.90 26.74 6.30
CA PRO A 604 19.66 26.49 5.08
C PRO A 604 21.10 26.09 5.43
N ILE A 605 21.58 25.01 4.82
CA ILE A 605 22.99 24.65 4.86
C ILE A 605 23.74 25.52 3.84
N ARG A 606 24.54 26.47 4.35
CA ARG A 606 25.42 27.30 3.52
C ARG A 606 26.79 26.65 3.42
N GLY A 607 27.09 26.05 2.27
CA GLY A 607 28.36 25.36 2.02
C GLY A 607 28.32 23.87 2.37
N ARG A 608 29.43 23.32 2.85
CA ARG A 608 29.58 21.90 3.19
C ARG A 608 29.90 21.76 4.68
N ILE A 609 29.02 21.11 5.44
CA ILE A 609 29.32 20.66 6.80
C ILE A 609 30.15 19.37 6.70
N ALA A 610 31.23 19.28 7.46
CA ALA A 610 32.08 18.10 7.46
C ALA A 610 31.36 16.90 8.12
N TYR A 611 31.38 15.77 7.44
CA TYR A 611 31.03 14.48 8.02
C TYR A 611 32.31 13.72 8.35
N ASP A 612 32.42 13.20 9.58
CA ASP A 612 33.61 12.49 10.05
C ASP A 612 33.55 10.97 9.87
N GLY A 613 32.47 10.45 9.27
CA GLY A 613 32.26 9.03 8.98
C GLY A 613 31.94 8.16 10.20
N ARG A 614 31.61 8.74 11.35
CA ARG A 614 31.39 8.00 12.60
C ARG A 614 30.29 6.92 12.55
N TYR A 615 29.34 7.05 11.62
CA TYR A 615 28.22 6.13 11.43
C TYR A 615 28.35 5.30 10.14
N GLY A 616 29.53 5.30 9.51
CA GLY A 616 29.77 4.65 8.22
C GLY A 616 29.58 5.58 7.02
N GLU A 617 29.88 5.07 5.82
CA GLU A 617 29.72 5.80 4.56
C GLU A 617 28.40 5.37 3.88
N PHE A 618 27.57 6.34 3.50
CA PHE A 618 26.30 6.10 2.82
C PHE A 618 26.45 6.48 1.34
N THR A 619 26.25 5.53 0.44
CA THR A 619 26.30 5.76 -1.01
C THR A 619 25.04 5.17 -1.63
N ASP A 620 24.22 6.06 -2.19
CA ASP A 620 22.87 5.75 -2.68
C ASP A 620 22.07 4.87 -1.68
N GLU A 621 22.21 5.15 -0.37
CA GLU A 621 21.52 4.38 0.68
C GLU A 621 20.01 4.56 0.53
N PRO A 622 19.23 3.46 0.43
CA PRO A 622 17.78 3.53 0.43
C PRO A 622 17.27 4.17 1.73
N TYR A 623 16.40 5.17 1.59
CA TYR A 623 15.74 5.81 2.71
C TYR A 623 14.35 6.30 2.29
N TYR A 624 13.46 6.47 3.26
CA TYR A 624 12.13 7.01 3.02
C TYR A 624 12.09 8.50 3.31
N LYS A 625 11.77 9.29 2.29
CA LYS A 625 11.52 10.72 2.40
C LYS A 625 10.03 10.96 2.29
N ASP A 626 9.41 11.40 3.39
CA ASP A 626 7.97 11.67 3.46
C ASP A 626 7.14 10.47 2.91
N GLY A 627 7.53 9.25 3.30
CA GLY A 627 6.89 8.00 2.88
C GLY A 627 7.22 7.50 1.47
N ASN A 628 7.92 8.26 0.62
CA ASN A 628 8.42 7.76 -0.66
C ASN A 628 9.84 7.20 -0.50
N LEU A 629 10.11 6.07 -1.15
CA LEU A 629 11.45 5.53 -1.21
C LEU A 629 12.32 6.36 -2.16
N ASP A 630 13.50 6.76 -1.69
CA ASP A 630 14.52 7.50 -2.43
C ASP A 630 15.91 6.99 -1.99
N ASN A 631 16.98 7.60 -2.48
CA ASN A 631 18.35 7.29 -2.09
C ASN A 631 19.11 8.54 -1.67
N ILE A 632 20.06 8.36 -0.75
CA ILE A 632 20.87 9.44 -0.22
C ILE A 632 22.35 9.05 -0.14
N THR A 633 23.22 9.98 -0.50
CA THR A 633 24.68 9.81 -0.40
C THR A 633 25.22 10.79 0.63
N VAL A 634 25.89 10.27 1.65
CA VAL A 634 26.61 11.04 2.67
C VAL A 634 27.90 10.30 3.00
N THR A 635 29.01 10.87 2.55
CA THR A 635 30.35 10.36 2.76
C THR A 635 31.25 11.42 3.36
N LYS A 636 32.42 11.02 3.88
CA LYS A 636 33.44 12.00 4.31
C LYS A 636 33.81 12.98 3.20
N SER A 637 33.81 12.50 1.94
CA SER A 637 34.17 13.31 0.78
C SER A 637 33.03 14.23 0.32
N SER A 638 31.78 13.75 0.30
CA SER A 638 30.62 14.58 -0.05
C SER A 638 30.34 15.63 1.03
N GLY A 639 30.60 15.28 2.29
CA GLY A 639 30.08 16.03 3.43
C GLY A 639 28.56 16.11 3.40
N ILE A 640 28.04 17.09 4.13
CA ILE A 640 26.61 17.35 4.29
C ILE A 640 26.32 18.72 3.68
N THR A 641 25.45 18.74 2.68
CA THR A 641 25.03 19.91 1.91
C THR A 641 23.50 20.08 1.89
N GLN A 642 22.75 19.06 2.31
CA GLN A 642 21.28 19.05 2.37
C GLN A 642 20.77 18.65 3.76
N ASN A 643 19.58 19.13 4.13
CA ASN A 643 18.99 18.86 5.45
C ASN A 643 18.58 17.40 5.61
N GLU A 644 18.21 16.74 4.52
CA GLU A 644 17.93 15.31 4.47
C GLU A 644 19.14 14.48 4.91
N GLN A 645 20.35 14.93 4.59
CA GLN A 645 21.59 14.26 4.99
C GLN A 645 21.85 14.43 6.50
N LEU A 646 21.48 15.58 7.09
CA LEU A 646 21.52 15.75 8.55
C LEU A 646 20.54 14.83 9.26
N ALA A 647 19.30 14.79 8.76
CA ALA A 647 18.25 13.93 9.29
C ALA A 647 18.65 12.45 9.23
N LEU A 648 19.19 11.99 8.08
CA LEU A 648 19.73 10.63 7.94
C LEU A 648 20.83 10.35 8.97
N LEU A 649 21.80 11.26 9.14
CA LEU A 649 22.90 11.04 10.09
C LEU A 649 22.43 10.99 11.55
N ARG A 650 21.35 11.70 11.91
CA ARG A 650 20.71 11.58 13.23
C ARG A 650 20.08 10.21 13.40
N ALA A 651 19.37 9.72 12.38
CA ALA A 651 18.81 8.37 12.38
C ALA A 651 19.91 7.28 12.45
N ALA A 652 20.99 7.44 11.67
CA ALA A 652 22.15 6.56 11.71
C ALA A 652 22.87 6.57 13.08
N GLY A 653 22.89 7.72 13.76
CA GLY A 653 23.38 7.80 15.13
C GLY A 653 22.57 6.95 16.11
N VAL A 654 21.23 7.04 16.03
CA VAL A 654 20.31 6.21 16.83
C VAL A 654 20.51 4.73 16.54
N HIS A 655 20.58 4.36 15.26
CA HIS A 655 20.87 2.98 14.85
C HIS A 655 22.18 2.50 15.49
N SER A 656 23.27 3.27 15.35
CA SER A 656 24.56 2.90 15.93
C SER A 656 24.51 2.78 17.45
N TYR A 657 23.68 3.57 18.15
CA TYR A 657 23.50 3.43 19.60
C TYR A 657 22.77 2.15 19.95
N ILE A 658 21.67 1.84 19.26
CA ILE A 658 20.86 0.64 19.50
C ILE A 658 21.73 -0.62 19.35
N GLU A 659 22.45 -0.76 18.23
CA GLU A 659 23.34 -1.91 18.00
C GLU A 659 24.42 -2.08 19.08
N LYS A 660 24.93 -0.96 19.62
CA LYS A 660 26.01 -1.00 20.61
C LYS A 660 25.53 -1.24 22.04
N ASN A 661 24.33 -0.76 22.38
CA ASN A 661 23.92 -0.61 23.79
C ASN A 661 22.67 -1.42 24.17
N VAL A 662 21.83 -1.84 23.22
CA VAL A 662 20.61 -2.63 23.50
C VAL A 662 20.92 -4.10 23.24
N THR A 663 21.60 -4.72 24.21
CA THR A 663 22.19 -6.05 24.04
C THR A 663 21.17 -7.16 23.77
N THR A 664 19.93 -7.00 24.22
CA THR A 664 18.84 -7.97 23.98
C THR A 664 18.47 -8.09 22.50
N LEU A 665 18.72 -7.08 21.67
CA LEU A 665 18.48 -7.13 20.23
C LEU A 665 19.59 -7.86 19.47
N ASN A 666 20.77 -8.08 20.04
CA ASN A 666 21.90 -8.68 19.33
C ASN A 666 21.66 -10.14 18.90
N ASN A 667 20.77 -10.85 19.59
CA ASN A 667 20.41 -12.24 19.29
C ASN A 667 19.23 -12.35 18.31
N THR A 668 18.69 -11.22 17.85
CA THR A 668 17.53 -11.15 16.95
C THR A 668 17.96 -10.83 15.51
N LYS A 669 17.08 -11.07 14.54
CA LYS A 669 17.26 -10.68 13.14
C LYS A 669 16.65 -9.30 12.94
N ASN A 670 17.49 -8.27 13.10
CA ASN A 670 17.07 -6.88 12.96
C ASN A 670 17.11 -6.41 11.50
N ASP A 671 16.03 -5.77 11.05
CA ASP A 671 15.97 -5.04 9.78
C ASP A 671 15.77 -3.55 10.06
N TYR A 672 16.65 -2.71 9.53
CA TYR A 672 16.68 -1.27 9.82
C TYR A 672 16.24 -0.45 8.60
N GLU A 673 15.28 0.44 8.82
CA GLU A 673 14.81 1.42 7.83
C GLU A 673 15.08 2.84 8.29
N TYR A 674 15.66 3.64 7.40
CA TYR A 674 15.86 5.06 7.63
C TYR A 674 14.73 5.87 7.03
N HIS A 675 14.09 6.66 7.87
CA HIS A 675 13.09 7.64 7.49
C HIS A 675 13.65 9.05 7.75
N VAL A 676 13.32 9.98 6.87
CA VAL A 676 13.78 11.35 6.94
C VAL A 676 12.60 12.30 6.74
N GLU A 677 12.52 13.27 7.64
CA GLU A 677 11.57 14.37 7.57
C GLU A 677 12.31 15.71 7.58
N VAL A 678 11.91 16.63 6.69
CA VAL A 678 12.44 17.99 6.70
C VAL A 678 11.29 18.95 6.88
N ALA A 679 11.28 19.65 8.02
CA ALA A 679 10.23 20.62 8.31
C ALA A 679 10.27 21.81 7.35
N LYS A 680 9.11 22.43 7.15
CA LYS A 680 8.97 23.66 6.34
C LYS A 680 9.46 24.91 7.08
N GLU A 681 9.58 24.82 8.41
CA GLU A 681 9.88 25.94 9.30
C GLU A 681 11.25 25.78 9.97
N ARG A 682 11.78 26.90 10.47
CA ARG A 682 13.09 26.95 11.14
C ARG A 682 12.92 26.98 12.65
N GLY A 683 13.56 26.05 13.32
CA GLY A 683 13.42 25.89 14.75
C GLY A 683 14.07 24.61 15.22
N GLY A 684 14.57 24.64 16.45
CA GLY A 684 15.11 23.44 17.05
C GLY A 684 14.02 22.44 17.44
N GLU A 685 12.81 22.94 17.69
CA GLU A 685 11.58 22.18 17.94
C GLU A 685 11.20 21.22 16.80
N PHE A 686 11.65 21.50 15.58
CA PHE A 686 11.45 20.62 14.43
C PHE A 686 12.53 19.54 14.29
N ARG A 687 13.45 19.43 15.25
CA ARG A 687 14.49 18.40 15.31
C ARG A 687 14.03 17.34 16.32
N LYS A 688 13.35 16.35 15.77
CA LYS A 688 12.75 15.21 16.46
C LYS A 688 13.43 13.93 16.02
N ILE A 689 13.37 12.94 16.89
CA ILE A 689 13.68 11.55 16.54
C ILE A 689 12.45 10.72 16.90
N ASN A 690 12.05 9.87 15.96
CA ASN A 690 11.07 8.84 16.20
C ASN A 690 11.71 7.47 15.91
N VAL A 691 11.47 6.51 16.78
CA VAL A 691 11.94 5.12 16.65
C VAL A 691 10.75 4.21 16.86
N GLU A 692 10.49 3.35 15.89
CA GLU A 692 9.46 2.33 15.98
C GLU A 692 10.09 0.94 15.87
N PHE A 693 9.83 0.10 16.86
CA PHE A 693 10.17 -1.32 16.83
C PHE A 693 8.92 -2.10 16.48
N VAL A 694 9.01 -3.01 15.51
CA VAL A 694 7.96 -3.98 15.20
C VAL A 694 8.54 -5.37 15.44
N ILE A 695 8.17 -5.96 16.57
CA ILE A 695 8.56 -7.32 16.94
C ILE A 695 7.60 -8.27 16.23
N MET A 696 8.11 -9.04 15.29
CA MET A 696 7.30 -9.89 14.43
C MET A 696 6.84 -11.13 15.19
N ASP A 697 5.54 -11.44 15.15
CA ASP A 697 4.94 -12.57 15.87
C ASP A 697 5.37 -12.64 17.34
N ALA A 698 5.09 -11.57 18.08
CA ALA A 698 5.57 -11.36 19.45
C ALA A 698 4.87 -12.28 20.46
N PHE A 699 3.60 -12.63 20.25
CA PHE A 699 2.77 -13.26 21.26
C PHE A 699 2.69 -14.81 21.16
N GLN A 700 3.39 -15.42 20.21
CA GLN A 700 3.57 -16.87 20.19
C GLN A 700 4.73 -17.29 21.10
N GLN A 701 4.43 -18.17 22.06
CA GLN A 701 5.41 -18.83 22.93
C GLN A 701 6.09 -20.00 22.23
#